data_AF-A0A1F8QD53-F1
#
_entry.id   AF-A0A1F8QD53-F1
#
_cell.length_a   1.000
_cell.length_b   1.000
_cell.length_c   1.000
_cell.angle_alpha   90.00
_cell.angle_beta   90.00
_cell.angle_gamma   90.00
#
_symmetry.space_group_name_H-M   'P 1'
#
loop_
_entity.id
_entity.type
_entity.pdbx_description
1 polymer ?
#
loop_
_entity_poly.entity_id
_entity_poly.type
_entity_poly.pdbx_seq_one_letter_code
_entity_poly.pdbx_strand_id
1 'polypeptide(L)'
;MNRPTETHLDWQDLPLRIGLLSTAMILFYAGVNLWNQGQPFSQPLSLLVSFGTWLFGMALAVLATLPRLKARLAWLVLVGVVVTQLVYAGLSWLSYSPLTASHSDNEMIAQFAVQALERGQNPYTWNFSDVLRVYRDRGLNLTPFLDGSTQNRVTYPALPTLMLLALDTFGIDQVRVMSLLFQIVLLILIFKGTPEHLRALVVIPLFILRDIVVAPVGGVQDAVWSALLVAMVLAWKRPWARAVLFGLAGSFRQQPWFVLPFLLIYLWNQPGTLRDRLQQIAQFVAISVGTFLLINLPFIVWDPMAWFLGVFEPAYAAFNMYSHGLGALSQFGIVPFPREFYSALQFSFLILALVVHWRHPHVIGQAFWIFPGIFFWLYYRGLANYWIYWLPPLLIALTRGFGKDVQLPQASPFFNRRWISTLGIAAALVAANLIFQVQLLQHAAPVQANLRLPINTLDYGEPMVHRLRISVTNQSDAVLTPRFAVQRDPGIQALPWNIDSGQQVLQPRESGDYVISASVPSRFFPASTGGQVVVTDAGGNYALRAVLTIPPDETFAKPDLILNPTYAFWRAGENAPEGWSLQTNSRTIASAEIREFAGRVALGIHSPPGSFVTRLEQDITFPDSFSIWVYPTSSATDPSENAYGVEIDDGERRLWILFGESDKWGKLDNGAFVYLNAPLNMWSKQNIDLRGLYAQLGWPLPVSSLRGRNGLEVAAPQAQISLLVAGNTKTDTVQWFGPIEQTINPGDPSVLLAQVFAHPDSYYVTRGDEYRRARNYQLAEESYQRALRYNDLNAAAYFGIAESRFWRGDYSGAIEAYNTSLAFSYPSAGSAQKGIAWSEYNLGRFAQAQHHFEQAIRANPELADAYNGLGWTAIQQHDCPAALPNLEIASRFDPTLANAKTGLQLCQSAVPPVSSSR
;
A
#
# COMPACT_ATOMS: atom_id res chain seq x y z
N MET A 1 -22.21 -50.68 44.13
CA MET A 1 -22.63 -49.92 42.93
C MET A 1 -22.07 -48.51 43.04
N ASN A 2 -21.00 -48.22 42.29
CA ASN A 2 -20.41 -46.89 42.18
C ASN A 2 -21.40 -45.99 41.42
N ARG A 3 -21.85 -44.89 42.04
CA ARG A 3 -22.54 -43.83 41.30
C ARG A 3 -21.50 -43.17 40.37
N PRO A 4 -21.80 -42.98 39.07
CA PRO A 4 -20.93 -42.20 38.21
C PRO A 4 -20.92 -40.76 38.74
N THR A 5 -19.73 -40.23 39.02
CA THR A 5 -19.51 -38.81 39.27
C THR A 5 -19.84 -38.07 37.98
N GLU A 6 -21.06 -37.54 37.88
CA GLU A 6 -21.41 -36.56 36.86
C GLU A 6 -20.42 -35.40 36.99
N THR A 7 -19.57 -35.26 35.98
CA THR A 7 -18.61 -34.17 35.82
C THR A 7 -19.40 -32.92 35.44
N HIS A 8 -20.10 -32.32 36.40
CA HIS A 8 -20.74 -31.03 36.20
C HIS A 8 -19.65 -29.99 35.90
N LEU A 9 -19.66 -29.46 34.69
CA LEU A 9 -18.94 -28.24 34.32
C LEU A 9 -19.37 -27.14 35.29
N ASP A 10 -18.42 -26.63 36.07
CA ASP A 10 -18.67 -25.51 36.96
C ASP A 10 -18.96 -24.26 36.14
N TRP A 11 -20.17 -23.71 36.30
CA TRP A 11 -20.58 -22.47 35.64
C TRP A 11 -19.65 -21.28 35.96
N GLN A 12 -18.90 -21.35 37.06
CA GLN A 12 -17.90 -20.33 37.42
C GLN A 12 -16.67 -20.34 36.48
N ASP A 13 -16.34 -21.50 35.88
CA ASP A 13 -15.21 -21.65 34.95
C ASP A 13 -15.59 -21.31 33.51
N LEU A 14 -16.89 -21.23 33.20
CA LEU A 14 -17.39 -21.03 31.84
C LEU A 14 -16.81 -19.78 31.14
N PRO A 15 -16.74 -18.60 31.77
CA PRO A 15 -16.13 -17.42 31.15
C PRO A 15 -14.67 -17.63 30.76
N LEU A 16 -13.91 -18.34 31.59
CA LEU A 16 -12.50 -18.63 31.34
C LEU A 16 -12.33 -19.68 30.23
N ARG A 17 -13.22 -20.69 30.16
CA ARG A 17 -13.25 -21.67 29.07
C ARG A 17 -13.52 -21.01 27.73
N ILE A 18 -14.55 -20.18 27.66
CA ILE A 18 -14.87 -19.38 26.47
C ILE A 18 -13.68 -18.50 26.12
N GLY A 19 -13.10 -17.83 27.11
CA GLY A 19 -11.86 -17.05 27.00
C GLY A 19 -10.72 -17.78 26.27
N LEU A 20 -10.38 -18.97 26.76
CA LEU A 20 -9.30 -19.81 26.23
C LEU A 20 -9.60 -20.30 24.82
N LEU A 21 -10.83 -20.77 24.56
CA LEU A 21 -11.23 -21.29 23.25
C LEU A 21 -11.29 -20.19 22.19
N SER A 22 -11.88 -19.04 22.50
CA SER A 22 -11.90 -17.90 21.58
C SER A 22 -10.47 -17.42 21.26
N THR A 23 -9.60 -17.36 22.26
CA THR A 23 -8.19 -16.98 22.04
C THR A 23 -7.45 -18.02 21.20
N ALA A 24 -7.71 -19.31 21.41
CA ALA A 24 -7.16 -20.38 20.59
C ALA A 24 -7.56 -20.20 19.12
N MET A 25 -8.85 -20.03 18.84
CA MET A 25 -9.36 -19.79 17.47
C MET A 25 -8.70 -18.58 16.81
N ILE A 26 -8.53 -17.48 17.56
CA ILE A 26 -7.91 -16.26 17.06
C ILE A 26 -6.42 -16.48 16.75
N LEU A 27 -5.67 -17.18 17.61
CA LEU A 27 -4.27 -17.51 17.38
C LEU A 27 -4.09 -18.40 16.15
N PHE A 28 -4.99 -19.37 15.94
CA PHE A 28 -5.00 -20.17 14.72
C PHE A 28 -5.19 -19.32 13.47
N TYR A 29 -6.20 -18.46 13.47
CA TYR A 29 -6.48 -17.56 12.36
C TYR A 29 -5.32 -16.59 12.09
N ALA A 30 -4.72 -16.01 13.13
CA ALA A 30 -3.56 -15.14 13.02
C ALA A 30 -2.34 -15.87 12.43
N GLY A 31 -2.08 -17.11 12.86
CA GLY A 31 -1.01 -17.95 12.32
C GLY A 31 -1.22 -18.31 10.85
N VAL A 32 -2.46 -18.60 10.43
CA VAL A 32 -2.79 -18.84 9.00
C VAL A 32 -2.57 -17.58 8.17
N ASN A 33 -3.02 -16.42 8.65
CA ASN A 33 -2.75 -15.15 7.96
C ASN A 33 -1.25 -14.87 7.84
N LEU A 34 -0.49 -15.12 8.91
CA LEU A 34 0.96 -14.94 8.89
C LEU A 34 1.66 -15.91 7.93
N TRP A 35 1.19 -17.16 7.87
CA TRP A 35 1.67 -18.14 6.91
C TRP A 35 1.40 -17.68 5.46
N ASN A 36 0.19 -17.22 5.18
CA ASN A 36 -0.21 -16.85 3.82
C ASN A 36 0.47 -15.56 3.34
N GLN A 37 0.63 -14.56 4.23
CA GLN A 37 1.12 -13.23 3.84
C GLN A 37 2.60 -13.00 4.18
N GLY A 38 3.15 -13.74 5.15
CA GLY A 38 4.50 -13.53 5.68
C GLY A 38 5.63 -14.17 4.87
N GLN A 39 5.34 -14.72 3.70
CA GLN A 39 6.32 -15.38 2.80
C GLN A 39 7.27 -16.35 3.55
N PRO A 40 6.76 -17.44 4.15
CA PRO A 40 7.51 -18.28 5.10
C PRO A 40 8.79 -18.91 4.54
N PHE A 41 8.88 -19.05 3.20
CA PHE A 41 10.07 -19.59 2.53
C PHE A 41 11.20 -18.58 2.36
N SER A 42 10.89 -17.28 2.28
CA SER A 42 11.88 -16.20 2.21
C SER A 42 12.15 -15.57 3.59
N GLN A 43 11.21 -15.70 4.53
CA GLN A 43 11.31 -15.16 5.89
C GLN A 43 11.16 -16.25 6.96
N PRO A 44 12.25 -16.91 7.39
CA PRO A 44 12.16 -18.01 8.36
C PRO A 44 11.57 -17.59 9.71
N LEU A 45 11.60 -16.30 10.06
CA LEU A 45 10.94 -15.79 11.27
C LEU A 45 9.40 -15.90 11.18
N SER A 46 8.79 -15.64 10.02
CA SER A 46 7.33 -15.73 9.86
C SER A 46 6.86 -17.18 9.97
N LEU A 47 7.66 -18.14 9.47
CA LEU A 47 7.47 -19.57 9.66
C LEU A 47 7.45 -19.93 11.16
N LEU A 48 8.52 -19.56 11.89
CA LEU A 48 8.65 -19.85 13.32
C LEU A 48 7.51 -19.26 14.16
N VAL A 49 7.13 -18.01 13.87
CA VAL A 49 6.05 -17.33 14.58
C VAL A 49 4.69 -17.97 14.25
N SER A 50 4.46 -18.38 13.00
CA SER A 50 3.23 -19.08 12.61
C SER A 50 3.05 -20.39 13.38
N PHE A 51 4.07 -21.26 13.39
CA PHE A 51 4.04 -22.49 14.19
C PHE A 51 3.89 -22.20 15.70
N GLY A 52 4.60 -21.20 16.21
CA GLY A 52 4.49 -20.78 17.61
C GLY A 52 3.06 -20.37 17.99
N THR A 53 2.38 -19.61 17.13
CA THR A 53 0.98 -19.22 17.36
C THR A 53 0.02 -20.40 17.32
N TRP A 54 0.20 -21.35 16.39
CA TRP A 54 -0.62 -22.56 16.34
C TRP A 54 -0.41 -23.47 17.55
N LEU A 55 0.84 -23.72 17.94
CA LEU A 55 1.16 -24.51 19.13
C LEU A 55 0.59 -23.86 20.40
N PHE A 56 0.66 -22.53 20.49
CA PHE A 56 0.07 -21.83 21.61
C PHE A 56 -1.47 -21.94 21.61
N GLY A 57 -2.11 -21.76 20.45
CA GLY A 57 -3.55 -21.97 20.28
C GLY A 57 -4.00 -23.38 20.66
N MET A 58 -3.28 -24.42 20.22
CA MET A 58 -3.51 -25.81 20.62
C MET A 58 -3.42 -26.00 22.13
N ALA A 59 -2.40 -25.44 22.77
CA ALA A 59 -2.22 -25.53 24.22
C ALA A 59 -3.40 -24.88 24.98
N LEU A 60 -3.90 -23.72 24.53
CA LEU A 60 -5.07 -23.07 25.12
C LEU A 60 -6.35 -23.90 24.94
N ALA A 61 -6.54 -24.51 23.77
CA ALA A 61 -7.69 -25.37 23.49
C ALA A 61 -7.67 -26.62 24.38
N VAL A 62 -6.52 -27.27 24.54
CA VAL A 62 -6.35 -28.41 25.46
C VAL A 62 -6.62 -27.98 26.91
N LEU A 63 -6.06 -26.85 27.36
CA LEU A 63 -6.28 -26.34 28.71
C LEU A 63 -7.77 -26.11 28.99
N ALA A 64 -8.55 -25.63 28.01
CA ALA A 64 -9.98 -25.40 28.16
C ALA A 64 -10.80 -26.68 28.42
N THR A 65 -10.25 -27.87 28.13
CA THR A 65 -10.91 -29.17 28.40
C THR A 65 -10.72 -29.68 29.83
N LEU A 66 -9.81 -29.08 30.61
CA LEU A 66 -9.54 -29.54 31.97
C LEU A 66 -10.79 -29.44 32.86
N PRO A 67 -11.03 -30.40 33.77
CA PRO A 67 -12.25 -30.44 34.58
C PRO A 67 -12.37 -29.26 35.57
N ARG A 68 -11.25 -28.65 35.97
CA ARG A 68 -11.20 -27.44 36.81
C ARG A 68 -10.15 -26.48 36.30
N LEU A 69 -10.50 -25.20 36.19
CA LEU A 69 -9.56 -24.16 35.77
C LEU A 69 -9.16 -23.27 36.95
N LYS A 70 -7.91 -22.81 36.93
CA LYS A 70 -7.44 -21.80 37.88
C LYS A 70 -7.64 -20.42 37.25
N ALA A 71 -8.20 -19.46 37.99
CA ALA A 71 -8.41 -18.09 37.51
C ALA A 71 -7.14 -17.43 36.92
N ARG A 72 -5.95 -17.80 37.42
CA ARG A 72 -4.65 -17.35 36.88
C ARG A 72 -4.42 -17.71 35.40
N LEU A 73 -5.11 -18.71 34.85
CA LEU A 73 -5.00 -19.07 33.44
C LEU A 73 -5.57 -17.98 32.51
N ALA A 74 -6.37 -17.04 33.04
CA ALA A 74 -6.80 -15.86 32.29
C ALA A 74 -5.59 -15.02 31.78
N TRP A 75 -4.43 -15.09 32.43
CA TRP A 75 -3.22 -14.42 31.92
C TRP A 75 -2.75 -14.98 30.59
N LEU A 76 -2.97 -16.27 30.33
CA LEU A 76 -2.63 -16.87 29.03
C LEU A 76 -3.54 -16.35 27.92
N VAL A 77 -4.80 -16.03 28.24
CA VAL A 77 -5.71 -15.31 27.33
C VAL A 77 -5.12 -13.93 26.99
N LEU A 78 -4.68 -13.16 27.99
CA LEU A 78 -4.04 -11.87 27.76
C LEU A 78 -2.77 -11.99 26.89
N VAL A 79 -1.92 -12.96 27.16
CA VAL A 79 -0.72 -13.22 26.35
C VAL A 79 -1.09 -13.57 24.91
N GLY A 80 -2.10 -14.41 24.71
CA GLY A 80 -2.66 -14.68 23.38
C GLY A 80 -3.10 -13.41 22.66
N VAL A 81 -3.74 -12.47 23.38
CA VAL A 81 -4.09 -11.14 22.86
C VAL A 81 -2.89 -10.39 22.33
N VAL A 82 -1.88 -10.25 23.18
CA VAL A 82 -0.71 -9.47 22.84
C VAL A 82 0.02 -10.10 21.67
N VAL A 83 0.18 -11.43 21.65
CA VAL A 83 0.83 -12.16 20.55
C VAL A 83 0.10 -11.94 19.24
N THR A 84 -1.23 -12.08 19.20
CA THR A 84 -2.00 -11.84 17.97
C THR A 84 -1.87 -10.39 17.49
N GLN A 85 -1.94 -9.40 18.40
CA GLN A 85 -1.78 -7.99 18.04
C GLN A 85 -0.40 -7.73 17.41
N LEU A 86 0.66 -8.31 17.99
CA LEU A 86 2.02 -8.20 17.45
C LEU A 86 2.16 -8.89 16.09
N VAL A 87 1.50 -10.03 15.88
CA VAL A 87 1.47 -10.72 14.57
C VAL A 87 0.81 -9.84 13.51
N TYR A 88 -0.37 -9.27 13.79
CA TYR A 88 -1.02 -8.38 12.84
C TYR A 88 -0.24 -7.08 12.60
N ALA A 89 0.41 -6.55 13.64
CA ALA A 89 1.29 -5.39 13.50
C ALA A 89 2.50 -5.72 12.61
N GLY A 90 3.13 -6.89 12.81
CA GLY A 90 4.22 -7.38 11.98
C GLY A 90 3.78 -7.64 10.53
N LEU A 91 2.63 -8.26 10.31
CA LEU A 91 2.04 -8.45 8.97
C LEU A 91 1.77 -7.14 8.25
N SER A 92 1.21 -6.17 8.98
CA SER A 92 0.97 -4.83 8.45
C SER A 92 2.31 -4.19 8.07
N TRP A 93 3.32 -4.30 8.94
CA TRP A 93 4.67 -3.79 8.67
C TRP A 93 5.33 -4.42 7.44
N LEU A 94 5.24 -5.75 7.29
CA LEU A 94 5.77 -6.47 6.13
C LEU A 94 5.05 -6.10 4.83
N SER A 95 3.74 -5.84 4.92
CA SER A 95 2.93 -5.36 3.79
C SER A 95 3.26 -3.91 3.39
N TYR A 96 3.85 -3.11 4.29
CA TYR A 96 4.31 -1.75 4.00
C TYR A 96 5.77 -1.76 3.53
N SER A 97 6.01 -1.92 2.23
CA SER A 97 7.35 -1.83 1.63
C SER A 97 8.03 -0.47 1.92
N PRO A 98 9.36 -0.41 2.15
CA PRO A 98 10.10 0.84 2.32
C PRO A 98 9.96 1.84 1.16
N LEU A 99 9.62 1.36 -0.05
CA LEU A 99 9.44 2.18 -1.24
C LEU A 99 8.00 2.68 -1.42
N THR A 100 7.03 2.12 -0.67
CA THR A 100 5.60 2.50 -0.70
C THR A 100 5.06 2.76 0.70
N ALA A 101 5.94 3.08 1.66
CA ALA A 101 5.57 3.29 3.04
C ALA A 101 4.60 4.47 3.12
N SER A 102 3.32 4.14 3.16
CA SER A 102 2.21 5.05 3.36
C SER A 102 2.26 5.51 4.81
N HIS A 103 3.19 6.44 5.06
CA HIS A 103 3.14 7.26 6.24
C HIS A 103 1.81 8.03 6.20
N SER A 104 1.16 8.18 7.35
CA SER A 104 0.08 9.14 7.46
C SER A 104 0.67 10.53 7.60
N ASP A 105 -0.03 11.54 7.10
CA ASP A 105 0.31 12.94 7.40
C ASP A 105 0.44 13.20 8.90
N ASN A 106 -0.39 12.55 9.72
CA ASN A 106 -0.34 12.59 11.18
C ASN A 106 1.01 12.09 11.75
N GLU A 107 1.54 11.00 11.21
CA GLU A 107 2.85 10.46 11.61
C GLU A 107 3.98 11.42 11.22
N MET A 108 3.98 11.92 9.99
CA MET A 108 5.01 12.85 9.50
C MET A 108 4.99 14.18 10.26
N ILE A 109 3.81 14.78 10.46
CA ILE A 109 3.65 16.04 11.21
C ILE A 109 4.18 15.87 12.64
N ALA A 110 3.90 14.73 13.28
CA ALA A 110 4.39 14.47 14.63
C ALA A 110 5.92 14.35 14.69
N GLN A 111 6.55 13.66 13.73
CA GLN A 111 8.01 13.58 13.62
C GLN A 111 8.65 14.94 13.32
N PHE A 112 8.10 15.71 12.38
CA PHE A 112 8.61 17.05 12.11
C PHE A 112 8.46 18.01 13.30
N ALA A 113 7.41 17.85 14.11
CA ALA A 113 7.25 18.61 15.34
C ALA A 113 8.35 18.31 16.36
N VAL A 114 8.82 17.05 16.45
CA VAL A 114 9.98 16.67 17.28
C VAL A 114 11.24 17.33 16.74
N GLN A 115 11.53 17.20 15.44
CA GLN A 115 12.70 17.81 14.82
C GLN A 115 12.73 19.34 14.95
N ALA A 116 11.56 19.99 14.88
CA ALA A 116 11.46 21.43 15.13
C ALA A 116 11.89 21.77 16.56
N LEU A 117 11.44 21.01 17.56
CA LEU A 117 11.83 21.21 18.95
C LEU A 117 13.32 20.98 19.20
N GLU A 118 13.91 19.95 18.60
CA GLU A 118 15.35 19.69 18.70
C GLU A 118 16.19 20.86 18.15
N ARG A 119 15.66 21.57 17.15
CA ARG A 119 16.28 22.77 16.57
C ARG A 119 15.94 24.06 17.32
N GLY A 120 15.26 23.96 18.46
CA GLY A 120 14.83 25.12 19.25
C GLY A 120 13.75 25.96 18.56
N GLN A 121 12.91 25.34 17.72
CA GLN A 121 11.83 25.99 16.98
C GLN A 121 10.47 25.58 17.53
N ASN A 122 9.51 26.49 17.51
CA ASN A 122 8.15 26.20 17.98
C ASN A 122 7.43 25.31 16.94
N PRO A 123 7.00 24.09 17.28
CA PRO A 123 6.34 23.19 16.32
C PRO A 123 4.99 23.72 15.82
N TYR A 124 4.30 24.57 16.60
CA TYR A 124 2.98 25.08 16.23
C TYR A 124 3.01 26.19 15.18
N THR A 125 4.17 26.81 14.91
CA THR A 125 4.31 27.87 13.89
C THR A 125 4.55 27.31 12.49
N TRP A 126 4.80 26.01 12.37
CA TRP A 126 5.10 25.37 11.09
C TRP A 126 3.84 25.04 10.29
N ASN A 127 3.93 25.27 8.98
CA ASN A 127 2.98 24.77 8.00
C ASN A 127 3.69 23.70 7.14
N PHE A 128 3.27 22.45 7.28
CA PHE A 128 3.90 21.30 6.63
C PHE A 128 3.41 21.06 5.19
N SER A 129 2.63 21.97 4.61
CA SER A 129 2.06 21.78 3.27
C SER A 129 3.10 21.54 2.17
N ASP A 130 4.20 22.30 2.15
CA ASP A 130 5.26 22.12 1.14
C ASP A 130 5.96 20.77 1.28
N VAL A 131 6.21 20.34 2.51
CA VAL A 131 6.85 19.05 2.81
C VAL A 131 5.91 17.91 2.44
N LEU A 132 4.65 17.96 2.90
CA LEU A 132 3.63 16.97 2.59
C LEU A 132 3.36 16.88 1.08
N ARG A 133 3.51 17.97 0.31
CA ARG A 133 3.42 17.95 -1.16
C ARG A 133 4.51 17.07 -1.79
N VAL A 134 5.75 17.12 -1.30
CA VAL A 134 6.85 16.28 -1.83
C VAL A 134 6.56 14.79 -1.61
N TYR A 135 6.01 14.43 -0.45
CA TYR A 135 5.69 13.03 -0.13
C TYR A 135 4.34 12.58 -0.71
N ARG A 136 3.43 13.52 -1.02
CA ARG A 136 2.14 13.25 -1.69
C ARG A 136 2.33 12.42 -2.96
N ASP A 137 3.29 12.82 -3.79
CA ASP A 137 3.56 12.18 -5.09
C ASP A 137 4.28 10.84 -4.96
N ARG A 138 4.69 10.48 -3.73
CA ARG A 138 5.29 9.18 -3.36
C ARG A 138 4.31 8.25 -2.63
N GLY A 139 3.01 8.53 -2.69
CA GLY A 139 1.96 7.66 -2.12
C GLY A 139 1.64 7.90 -0.65
N LEU A 140 1.96 9.08 -0.10
CA LEU A 140 1.57 9.48 1.26
C LEU A 140 0.04 9.56 1.41
N ASN A 141 -0.47 8.98 2.51
CA ASN A 141 -1.88 9.10 2.89
C ASN A 141 -2.10 10.45 3.58
N LEU A 142 -2.50 11.44 2.78
CA LEU A 142 -2.96 12.74 3.28
C LEU A 142 -4.38 12.63 3.79
N THR A 143 -4.72 13.47 4.76
CA THR A 143 -6.07 13.71 5.26
C THR A 143 -6.65 14.92 4.50
N PRO A 144 -7.33 14.71 3.35
CA PRO A 144 -7.99 15.78 2.61
C PRO A 144 -9.21 16.34 3.33
N PHE A 145 -9.36 17.65 3.20
CA PHE A 145 -10.55 18.39 3.56
C PHE A 145 -11.43 18.64 2.33
N LEU A 146 -12.73 18.86 2.55
CA LEU A 146 -13.70 19.12 1.48
C LEU A 146 -13.36 20.34 0.61
N ASP A 147 -12.60 21.30 1.12
CA ASP A 147 -12.15 22.48 0.36
C ASP A 147 -10.94 22.19 -0.58
N GLY A 148 -10.45 20.95 -0.58
CA GLY A 148 -9.29 20.50 -1.35
C GLY A 148 -7.94 20.74 -0.68
N SER A 149 -7.92 21.35 0.52
CA SER A 149 -6.73 21.44 1.35
C SER A 149 -6.51 20.13 2.13
N THR A 150 -5.40 20.03 2.86
CA THR A 150 -5.04 18.84 3.64
C THR A 150 -4.54 19.25 5.02
N GLN A 151 -4.66 18.34 5.99
CA GLN A 151 -4.06 18.51 7.31
C GLN A 151 -2.56 18.80 7.18
N ASN A 152 -2.11 19.94 7.72
CA ASN A 152 -0.74 20.44 7.49
C ASN A 152 -0.12 21.14 8.71
N ARG A 153 -0.73 21.02 9.89
CA ARG A 153 -0.26 21.63 11.14
C ARG A 153 -0.35 20.65 12.30
N VAL A 154 0.35 20.96 13.38
CA VAL A 154 0.22 20.25 14.66
C VAL A 154 -1.13 20.57 15.28
N THR A 155 -1.97 19.56 15.46
CA THR A 155 -3.36 19.73 15.94
C THR A 155 -3.61 19.29 17.38
N TYR A 156 -2.60 18.83 18.09
CA TYR A 156 -2.77 18.27 19.42
C TYR A 156 -2.05 19.12 20.46
N PRO A 157 -2.47 19.07 21.74
CA PRO A 157 -1.69 19.67 22.82
C PRO A 157 -0.32 19.00 22.95
N ALA A 158 0.57 19.52 23.78
CA ALA A 158 2.01 19.26 23.65
C ALA A 158 2.48 17.86 24.07
N LEU A 159 1.67 17.09 24.81
CA LEU A 159 2.14 15.80 25.37
C LEU A 159 2.56 14.75 24.33
N PRO A 160 1.86 14.53 23.19
CA PRO A 160 2.29 13.56 22.19
C PRO A 160 3.66 13.93 21.62
N THR A 161 3.90 15.21 21.29
CA THR A 161 5.20 15.67 20.78
C THR A 161 6.30 15.48 21.81
N LEU A 162 6.05 15.80 23.09
CA LEU A 162 7.03 15.60 24.16
C LEU A 162 7.32 14.11 24.44
N MET A 163 6.31 13.25 24.36
CA MET A 163 6.50 11.80 24.50
C MET A 163 7.33 11.23 23.35
N LEU A 164 7.09 11.70 22.12
CA LEU A 164 7.88 11.30 20.96
C LEU A 164 9.31 11.83 21.05
N LEU A 165 9.50 13.09 21.46
CA LEU A 165 10.83 13.65 21.73
C LEU A 165 11.58 12.81 22.77
N ALA A 166 10.91 12.37 23.84
CA ALA A 166 11.53 11.49 24.82
C ALA A 166 11.94 10.14 24.22
N LEU A 167 11.11 9.52 23.36
CA LEU A 167 11.46 8.27 22.68
C LEU A 167 12.61 8.44 21.69
N ASP A 168 12.64 9.56 20.98
CA ASP A 168 13.68 9.91 20.01
C ASP A 168 15.05 10.05 20.68
N THR A 169 15.11 10.57 21.92
CA THR A 169 16.36 10.59 22.70
C THR A 169 16.93 9.20 23.02
N PHE A 170 16.11 8.14 22.91
CA PHE A 170 16.54 6.73 23.04
C PHE A 170 16.75 6.05 21.68
N GLY A 171 16.70 6.78 20.57
CA GLY A 171 16.81 6.26 19.21
C GLY A 171 15.56 5.53 18.72
N ILE A 172 14.38 5.84 19.28
CA ILE A 172 13.09 5.28 18.88
C ILE A 172 12.28 6.39 18.20
N ASP A 173 12.47 6.55 16.89
CA ASP A 173 11.93 7.65 16.06
C ASP A 173 10.49 7.41 15.55
N GLN A 174 9.78 6.43 16.12
CA GLN A 174 8.54 5.89 15.53
C GLN A 174 7.28 6.08 16.38
N VAL A 175 6.34 6.86 15.85
CA VAL A 175 4.99 7.04 16.38
C VAL A 175 4.25 5.71 16.59
N ARG A 176 4.51 4.75 15.71
CA ARG A 176 3.92 3.40 15.73
C ARG A 176 4.28 2.65 17.00
N VAL A 177 5.53 2.75 17.45
CA VAL A 177 6.02 2.08 18.66
C VAL A 177 5.30 2.62 19.89
N MET A 178 5.19 3.94 20.03
CA MET A 178 4.43 4.56 21.13
C MET A 178 2.97 4.06 21.15
N SER A 179 2.33 4.03 19.98
CA SER A 179 0.92 3.64 19.84
C SER A 179 0.70 2.17 20.20
N LEU A 180 1.58 1.27 19.73
CA LEU A 180 1.55 -0.16 20.06
C LEU A 180 1.83 -0.43 21.55
N LEU A 181 2.81 0.26 22.14
CA LEU A 181 3.12 0.14 23.56
C LEU A 181 1.90 0.52 24.42
N PHE A 182 1.27 1.67 24.13
CA PHE A 182 0.11 2.10 24.89
C PHE A 182 -1.15 1.25 24.62
N GLN A 183 -1.26 0.64 23.44
CA GLN A 183 -2.28 -0.37 23.18
C GLN A 183 -2.11 -1.58 24.10
N ILE A 184 -0.88 -2.08 24.29
CA ILE A 184 -0.59 -3.18 25.23
C ILE A 184 -0.87 -2.74 26.68
N VAL A 185 -0.45 -1.52 27.06
CA VAL A 185 -0.74 -0.96 28.40
C VAL A 185 -2.25 -0.88 28.63
N LEU A 186 -3.02 -0.40 27.67
CA LEU A 186 -4.48 -0.33 27.74
C LEU A 186 -5.08 -1.72 28.00
N LEU A 187 -4.65 -2.76 27.25
CA LEU A 187 -5.09 -4.14 27.47
C LEU A 187 -4.77 -4.64 28.88
N ILE A 188 -3.56 -4.40 29.38
CA ILE A 188 -3.14 -4.78 30.74
C ILE A 188 -4.00 -4.08 31.79
N LEU A 189 -4.27 -2.78 31.61
CA LEU A 189 -5.09 -2.00 32.53
C LEU A 189 -6.54 -2.49 32.56
N ILE A 190 -7.13 -2.75 31.39
CA ILE A 190 -8.49 -3.31 31.27
C ILE A 190 -8.54 -4.69 31.96
N PHE A 191 -7.56 -5.55 31.69
CA PHE A 191 -7.47 -6.89 32.26
C PHE A 191 -7.34 -6.86 33.79
N LYS A 192 -6.43 -6.04 34.34
CA LYS A 192 -6.27 -5.87 35.81
C LYS A 192 -7.47 -5.15 36.43
N GLY A 193 -8.12 -4.28 35.67
CA GLY A 193 -9.31 -3.54 36.07
C GLY A 193 -10.53 -4.41 36.27
N THR A 194 -10.65 -5.46 35.48
CA THR A 194 -11.84 -6.31 35.43
C THR A 194 -11.85 -7.38 36.54
N PRO A 195 -13.01 -7.71 37.13
CA PRO A 195 -13.16 -8.83 38.08
C PRO A 195 -12.60 -10.14 37.54
N GLU A 196 -11.97 -10.95 38.39
CA GLU A 196 -11.16 -12.11 37.98
C GLU A 196 -11.90 -13.10 37.07
N HIS A 197 -13.18 -13.35 37.36
CA HIS A 197 -14.03 -14.26 36.61
C HIS A 197 -14.45 -13.72 35.22
N LEU A 198 -14.33 -12.43 34.95
CA LEU A 198 -14.67 -11.81 33.66
C LEU A 198 -13.46 -11.43 32.81
N ARG A 199 -12.25 -11.46 33.39
CA ARG A 199 -11.02 -10.99 32.72
C ARG A 199 -10.80 -11.62 31.33
N ALA A 200 -11.08 -12.91 31.22
CA ALA A 200 -10.88 -13.66 29.99
C ALA A 200 -11.86 -13.29 28.87
N LEU A 201 -13.06 -12.79 29.20
CA LEU A 201 -14.05 -12.36 28.21
C LEU A 201 -13.84 -10.92 27.76
N VAL A 202 -13.44 -10.05 28.68
CA VAL A 202 -13.45 -8.60 28.43
C VAL A 202 -12.44 -8.15 27.37
N VAL A 203 -11.34 -8.90 27.23
CA VAL A 203 -10.28 -8.58 26.26
C VAL A 203 -10.58 -9.13 24.86
N ILE A 204 -11.53 -10.06 24.71
CA ILE A 204 -11.86 -10.70 23.42
C ILE A 204 -12.44 -9.71 22.40
N PRO A 205 -13.45 -8.87 22.72
CA PRO A 205 -13.98 -7.90 21.75
C PRO A 205 -12.92 -6.92 21.23
N LEU A 206 -11.89 -6.65 22.03
CA LEU A 206 -10.76 -5.78 21.66
C LEU A 206 -9.78 -6.44 20.68
N PHE A 207 -9.96 -7.74 20.37
CA PHE A 207 -9.29 -8.43 19.25
C PHE A 207 -10.09 -8.43 17.95
N ILE A 208 -11.42 -8.61 18.03
CA ILE A 208 -12.26 -8.89 16.85
C ILE A 208 -12.27 -7.69 15.91
N LEU A 209 -12.13 -6.49 16.48
CA LEU A 209 -12.05 -5.26 15.72
C LEU A 209 -10.63 -5.11 15.17
N ARG A 210 -10.36 -5.74 14.02
CA ARG A 210 -9.12 -5.61 13.23
C ARG A 210 -8.60 -4.17 13.19
N ASP A 211 -9.52 -3.20 13.08
CA ASP A 211 -9.17 -1.79 12.99
C ASP A 211 -8.53 -1.22 14.26
N ILE A 212 -8.85 -1.75 15.46
CA ILE A 212 -8.16 -1.37 16.72
C ILE A 212 -6.70 -1.83 16.71
N VAL A 213 -6.41 -2.91 16.00
CA VAL A 213 -5.08 -3.53 15.92
C VAL A 213 -4.23 -2.85 14.84
N VAL A 214 -4.85 -2.57 13.70
CA VAL A 214 -4.17 -1.99 12.53
C VAL A 214 -4.01 -0.48 12.65
N ALA A 215 -4.96 0.23 13.28
CA ALA A 215 -4.90 1.68 13.41
C ALA A 215 -3.63 2.21 14.12
N PRO A 216 -3.15 1.61 15.24
CA PRO A 216 -1.87 1.99 15.86
C PRO A 216 -0.67 1.86 14.91
N VAL A 217 -0.68 0.86 14.02
CA VAL A 217 0.36 0.69 13.00
C VAL A 217 0.30 1.81 11.95
N GLY A 218 -0.90 2.32 11.66
CA GLY A 218 -1.12 3.50 10.82
C GLY A 218 -0.86 4.85 11.51
N GLY A 219 -0.35 4.85 12.75
CA GLY A 219 -0.03 6.07 13.51
C GLY A 219 -1.20 6.66 14.29
N VAL A 220 -2.28 5.90 14.52
CA VAL A 220 -3.41 6.32 15.38
C VAL A 220 -3.05 6.13 16.85
N GLN A 221 -3.08 7.22 17.62
CA GLN A 221 -2.54 7.26 18.99
C GLN A 221 -3.62 7.22 20.10
N ASP A 222 -4.88 6.91 19.77
CA ASP A 222 -6.00 7.03 20.72
C ASP A 222 -5.91 6.09 21.94
N ALA A 223 -5.15 5.01 21.81
CA ALA A 223 -4.84 4.09 22.90
C ALA A 223 -4.22 4.81 24.11
N VAL A 224 -3.44 5.89 23.88
CA VAL A 224 -2.72 6.60 24.93
C VAL A 224 -3.69 7.32 25.88
N TRP A 225 -4.55 8.19 25.35
CA TRP A 225 -5.51 8.91 26.20
C TRP A 225 -6.54 7.97 26.81
N SER A 226 -6.96 6.92 26.10
CA SER A 226 -7.87 5.91 26.62
C SER A 226 -7.23 5.15 27.80
N ALA A 227 -5.95 4.76 27.69
CA ALA A 227 -5.20 4.14 28.77
C ALA A 227 -5.08 5.05 30.00
N LEU A 228 -4.82 6.35 29.79
CA LEU A 228 -4.77 7.34 30.87
C LEU A 228 -6.12 7.48 31.59
N LEU A 229 -7.24 7.47 30.85
CA LEU A 229 -8.57 7.51 31.45
C LEU A 229 -8.95 6.21 32.16
N VAL A 230 -8.57 5.04 31.62
CA VAL A 230 -8.73 3.76 32.31
C VAL A 230 -7.88 3.75 33.59
N ALA A 231 -6.64 4.22 33.54
CA ALA A 231 -5.79 4.35 34.72
C ALA A 231 -6.41 5.31 35.75
N MET A 232 -6.99 6.44 35.31
CA MET A 232 -7.69 7.39 36.17
C MET A 232 -8.84 6.72 36.90
N VAL A 233 -9.66 6.00 36.15
CA VAL A 233 -10.74 5.13 36.61
C VAL A 233 -10.16 4.17 37.66
N LEU A 234 -9.14 3.36 37.36
CA LEU A 234 -8.54 2.44 38.35
C LEU A 234 -7.97 3.12 39.60
N ALA A 235 -7.49 4.35 39.49
CA ALA A 235 -6.93 5.16 40.57
C ALA A 235 -7.97 6.07 41.27
N TRP A 236 -9.27 5.91 41.01
CA TRP A 236 -10.32 6.84 41.44
C TRP A 236 -10.33 7.19 42.94
N LYS A 237 -9.94 6.24 43.80
CA LYS A 237 -9.84 6.43 45.25
C LYS A 237 -8.72 7.36 45.70
N ARG A 238 -7.75 7.68 44.82
CA ARG A 238 -6.62 8.56 45.09
C ARG A 238 -6.90 9.93 44.44
N PRO A 239 -7.34 10.96 45.19
CA PRO A 239 -7.85 12.20 44.61
C PRO A 239 -6.86 12.94 43.71
N TRP A 240 -5.58 12.94 44.09
CA TRP A 240 -4.51 13.55 43.29
C TRP A 240 -4.22 12.74 42.02
N ALA A 241 -4.15 11.42 42.10
CA ALA A 241 -3.78 10.56 40.97
C ALA A 241 -4.84 10.61 39.87
N ARG A 242 -6.13 10.59 40.22
CA ARG A 242 -7.20 10.73 39.23
C ARG A 242 -7.14 12.08 38.51
N ALA A 243 -6.80 13.16 39.22
CA ALA A 243 -6.71 14.49 38.62
C ALA A 243 -5.48 14.63 37.70
N VAL A 244 -4.32 14.11 38.12
CA VAL A 244 -3.10 14.09 37.28
C VAL A 244 -3.34 13.27 36.00
N LEU A 245 -3.93 12.08 36.11
CA LEU A 245 -4.21 11.22 34.96
C LEU A 245 -5.21 11.86 33.99
N PHE A 246 -6.21 12.58 34.51
CA PHE A 246 -7.12 13.38 33.69
C PHE A 246 -6.40 14.52 32.96
N GLY A 247 -5.56 15.28 33.68
CA GLY A 247 -4.77 16.37 33.10
C GLY A 247 -3.79 15.88 32.02
N LEU A 248 -3.16 14.72 32.22
CA LEU A 248 -2.32 14.06 31.22
C LEU A 248 -3.14 13.65 29.98
N ALA A 249 -4.30 13.01 30.17
CA ALA A 249 -5.17 12.62 29.06
C ALA A 249 -5.58 13.85 28.23
N GLY A 250 -5.99 14.94 28.91
CA GLY A 250 -6.33 16.21 28.26
C GLY A 250 -5.14 16.93 27.63
N SER A 251 -3.91 16.67 28.05
CA SER A 251 -2.69 17.20 27.42
C SER A 251 -2.25 16.38 26.21
N PHE A 252 -2.76 15.16 26.08
CA PHE A 252 -2.51 14.30 24.92
C PHE A 252 -3.43 14.65 23.75
N ARG A 253 -4.73 14.82 24.05
CA ARG A 253 -5.81 14.95 23.06
C ARG A 253 -6.97 15.75 23.64
N GLN A 254 -7.83 16.29 22.78
CA GLN A 254 -9.00 17.10 23.15
C GLN A 254 -10.18 16.25 23.61
N GLN A 255 -10.28 15.00 23.15
CA GLN A 255 -11.40 14.08 23.42
C GLN A 255 -11.71 13.92 24.92
N PRO A 256 -10.71 13.77 25.82
CA PRO A 256 -10.94 13.70 27.26
C PRO A 256 -11.61 14.94 27.87
N TRP A 257 -11.50 16.13 27.25
CA TRP A 257 -12.11 17.35 27.79
C TRP A 257 -13.64 17.23 27.90
N PHE A 258 -14.25 16.46 27.00
CA PHE A 258 -15.71 16.31 26.92
C PHE A 258 -16.32 15.48 28.05
N VAL A 259 -15.51 14.69 28.77
CA VAL A 259 -16.01 13.97 29.96
C VAL A 259 -15.95 14.83 31.23
N LEU A 260 -15.20 15.94 31.23
CA LEU A 260 -15.02 16.79 32.41
C LEU A 260 -16.35 17.25 33.03
N PRO A 261 -17.32 17.82 32.29
CA PRO A 261 -18.56 18.30 32.89
C PRO A 261 -19.33 17.16 33.58
N PHE A 262 -19.32 15.96 33.00
CA PHE A 262 -19.98 14.78 33.58
C PHE A 262 -19.27 14.28 34.84
N LEU A 263 -17.94 14.34 34.87
CA LEU A 263 -17.15 14.02 36.07
C LEU A 263 -17.43 15.03 37.19
N LEU A 264 -17.56 16.32 36.88
CA LEU A 264 -17.87 17.35 37.88
C LEU A 264 -19.27 17.14 38.48
N ILE A 265 -20.28 16.85 37.64
CA ILE A 265 -21.63 16.50 38.10
C ILE A 265 -21.58 15.22 38.96
N TYR A 266 -20.78 14.23 38.56
CA TYR A 266 -20.62 13.00 39.33
C TYR A 266 -19.98 13.24 40.70
N LEU A 267 -18.92 14.07 40.78
CA LEU A 267 -18.28 14.47 42.04
C LEU A 267 -19.22 15.30 42.93
N TRP A 268 -20.04 16.16 42.33
CA TRP A 268 -21.05 16.96 43.04
C TRP A 268 -22.10 16.08 43.73
N ASN A 269 -22.43 14.94 43.13
CA ASN A 269 -23.43 14.01 43.64
C ASN A 269 -22.86 12.93 44.59
N GLN A 270 -21.57 13.00 44.93
CA GLN A 270 -20.98 12.11 45.93
C GLN A 270 -21.54 12.38 47.34
N PRO A 271 -21.68 11.34 48.19
CA PRO A 271 -22.05 11.53 49.58
C PRO A 271 -21.00 12.37 50.32
N GLY A 272 -21.45 13.29 51.18
CA GLY A 272 -20.59 14.22 51.92
C GLY A 272 -21.23 15.59 52.09
N THR A 273 -20.61 16.45 52.91
CA THR A 273 -21.06 17.83 53.13
C THR A 273 -20.83 18.70 51.88
N LEU A 274 -21.48 19.86 51.81
CA LEU A 274 -21.24 20.82 50.72
C LEU A 274 -19.76 21.20 50.62
N ARG A 275 -19.09 21.41 51.76
CA ARG A 275 -17.67 21.74 51.83
C ARG A 275 -16.81 20.62 51.25
N ASP A 276 -17.10 19.36 51.58
CA ASP A 276 -16.34 18.21 51.08
C ASP A 276 -16.47 18.10 49.56
N ARG A 277 -17.68 18.26 49.02
CA ARG A 277 -17.94 18.21 47.58
C ARG A 277 -17.20 19.32 46.84
N LEU A 278 -17.29 20.56 47.34
CA LEU A 278 -16.58 21.70 46.76
C LEU A 278 -15.06 21.53 46.83
N GLN A 279 -14.54 21.03 47.94
CA GLN A 279 -13.10 20.78 48.09
C GLN A 279 -12.62 19.69 47.13
N GLN A 280 -13.38 18.60 46.96
CA GLN A 280 -13.03 17.53 46.01
C GLN A 280 -13.04 18.03 44.56
N ILE A 281 -14.05 18.83 44.19
CA ILE A 281 -14.14 19.44 42.85
C ILE A 281 -12.98 20.41 42.63
N ALA A 282 -12.74 21.33 43.59
CA ALA A 282 -11.66 22.31 43.49
C ALA A 282 -10.29 21.63 43.39
N GLN A 283 -10.04 20.59 44.21
CA GLN A 283 -8.81 19.82 44.15
C GLN A 283 -8.66 19.10 42.80
N PHE A 284 -9.73 18.46 42.31
CA PHE A 284 -9.69 17.76 41.03
C PHE A 284 -9.40 18.74 39.88
N VAL A 285 -10.10 19.87 39.83
CA VAL A 285 -9.90 20.90 38.79
C VAL A 285 -8.50 21.51 38.90
N ALA A 286 -8.07 21.95 40.09
CA ALA A 286 -6.78 22.60 40.28
C ALA A 286 -5.61 21.69 39.88
N ILE A 287 -5.63 20.42 40.28
CA ILE A 287 -4.57 19.48 39.91
C ILE A 287 -4.63 19.15 38.42
N SER A 288 -5.82 18.91 37.85
CA SER A 288 -5.96 18.58 36.43
C SER A 288 -5.50 19.72 35.53
N VAL A 289 -5.94 20.95 35.82
CA VAL A 289 -5.54 22.17 35.12
C VAL A 289 -4.06 22.44 35.35
N GLY A 290 -3.55 22.26 36.56
CA GLY A 290 -2.12 22.38 36.88
C GLY A 290 -1.26 21.41 36.06
N THR A 291 -1.66 20.15 35.94
CA THR A 291 -0.98 19.17 35.07
C THR A 291 -1.05 19.57 33.60
N PHE A 292 -2.22 20.03 33.13
CA PHE A 292 -2.38 20.48 31.74
C PHE A 292 -1.48 21.68 31.42
N LEU A 293 -1.47 22.68 32.29
CA LEU A 293 -0.63 23.88 32.14
C LEU A 293 0.84 23.54 32.26
N LEU A 294 1.25 22.66 33.18
CA LEU A 294 2.65 22.26 33.30
C LEU A 294 3.24 21.74 31.97
N ILE A 295 2.41 21.04 31.19
CA ILE A 295 2.81 20.46 29.90
C ILE A 295 2.68 21.46 28.75
N ASN A 296 1.60 22.24 28.71
CA ASN A 296 1.26 23.08 27.56
C ASN A 296 1.72 24.54 27.70
N LEU A 297 1.89 25.05 28.92
CA LEU A 297 2.23 26.45 29.18
C LEU A 297 3.53 26.89 28.50
N PRO A 298 4.61 26.10 28.41
CA PRO A 298 5.80 26.50 27.66
C PRO A 298 5.49 26.86 26.20
N PHE A 299 4.62 26.10 25.54
CA PHE A 299 4.21 26.31 24.15
C PHE A 299 3.21 27.46 24.00
N ILE A 300 2.29 27.59 24.95
CA ILE A 300 1.34 28.71 25.03
C ILE A 300 2.10 30.03 25.22
N VAL A 301 3.11 30.07 26.08
CA VAL A 301 3.93 31.27 26.30
C VAL A 301 4.81 31.57 25.08
N TRP A 302 5.31 30.52 24.40
CA TRP A 302 6.15 30.69 23.21
C TRP A 302 5.39 31.38 22.07
N ASP A 303 4.18 30.91 21.75
CA ASP A 303 3.27 31.59 20.83
C ASP A 303 1.81 31.18 21.14
N PRO A 304 1.04 32.05 21.84
CA PRO A 304 -0.32 31.73 22.25
C PRO A 304 -1.26 31.49 21.07
N MET A 305 -1.07 32.25 19.98
CA MET A 305 -1.97 32.20 18.83
C MET A 305 -1.68 30.95 17.99
N ALA A 306 -0.41 30.63 17.75
CA ALA A 306 -0.04 29.42 17.02
C ALA A 306 -0.50 28.15 17.75
N TRP A 307 -0.29 28.08 19.08
CA TRP A 307 -0.78 26.97 19.89
C TRP A 307 -2.31 26.87 19.84
N PHE A 308 -3.03 27.98 19.99
CA PHE A 308 -4.48 28.01 19.95
C PHE A 308 -5.02 27.55 18.59
N LEU A 309 -4.52 28.11 17.50
CA LEU A 309 -4.94 27.74 16.14
C LEU A 309 -4.64 26.27 15.84
N GLY A 310 -3.47 25.76 16.24
CA GLY A 310 -3.16 24.33 16.09
C GLY A 310 -4.12 23.44 16.89
N VAL A 311 -4.17 23.63 18.22
CA VAL A 311 -4.94 22.75 19.12
C VAL A 311 -6.45 22.82 18.88
N PHE A 312 -6.99 23.96 18.45
CA PHE A 312 -8.42 24.11 18.15
C PHE A 312 -8.76 23.96 16.67
N GLU A 313 -7.79 23.65 15.80
CA GLU A 313 -8.02 23.41 14.37
C GLU A 313 -9.18 22.42 14.12
N PRO A 314 -9.30 21.28 14.83
CA PRO A 314 -10.42 20.37 14.62
C PRO A 314 -11.78 21.05 14.78
N ALA A 315 -11.89 22.04 15.66
CA ALA A 315 -13.12 22.76 15.94
C ALA A 315 -13.50 23.78 14.87
N TYR A 316 -12.64 24.14 13.91
CA TYR A 316 -12.98 25.13 12.87
C TYR A 316 -12.55 24.76 11.44
N ALA A 317 -11.58 23.87 11.24
CA ALA A 317 -11.14 23.44 9.91
C ALA A 317 -12.24 22.74 9.12
N ALA A 318 -12.02 22.69 7.81
CA ALA A 318 -12.91 22.10 6.85
C ALA A 318 -13.20 20.61 7.14
N PHE A 319 -14.35 20.14 6.64
CA PHE A 319 -14.79 18.76 6.79
C PHE A 319 -13.73 17.78 6.30
N ASN A 320 -13.47 16.74 7.08
CA ASN A 320 -12.68 15.60 6.62
C ASN A 320 -13.50 14.82 5.57
N MET A 321 -12.90 14.48 4.42
CA MET A 321 -13.49 13.60 3.41
C MET A 321 -13.60 12.12 3.87
N TYR A 322 -13.35 11.87 5.16
CA TYR A 322 -13.48 10.59 5.83
C TYR A 322 -14.20 10.80 7.18
N SER A 323 -15.49 10.51 7.22
CA SER A 323 -16.32 10.58 8.42
C SER A 323 -17.10 9.28 8.64
N HIS A 324 -17.07 8.82 9.88
CA HIS A 324 -17.90 7.75 10.42
C HIS A 324 -18.98 8.34 11.34
N GLY A 325 -20.21 7.86 11.22
CA GLY A 325 -21.36 8.37 11.96
C GLY A 325 -22.33 9.16 11.09
N LEU A 326 -23.02 10.16 11.63
CA LEU A 326 -23.99 10.94 10.84
C LEU A 326 -23.32 11.80 9.76
N GLY A 327 -22.04 12.16 9.93
CA GLY A 327 -21.25 12.85 8.91
C GLY A 327 -21.08 12.03 7.63
N ALA A 328 -21.15 10.69 7.70
CA ALA A 328 -21.08 9.82 6.54
C ALA A 328 -22.23 10.07 5.55
N LEU A 329 -23.44 10.39 6.04
CA LEU A 329 -24.58 10.76 5.17
C LEU A 329 -24.24 11.95 4.29
N SER A 330 -23.42 12.86 4.82
CA SER A 330 -22.93 14.00 4.10
C SER A 330 -21.84 13.66 3.09
N GLN A 331 -20.86 12.85 3.53
CA GLN A 331 -19.75 12.38 2.71
C GLN A 331 -20.25 11.62 1.46
N PHE A 332 -21.21 10.71 1.62
CA PHE A 332 -21.75 9.89 0.52
C PHE A 332 -22.82 10.60 -0.31
N GLY A 333 -23.06 11.90 -0.07
CA GLY A 333 -24.04 12.68 -0.84
C GLY A 333 -25.49 12.23 -0.66
N ILE A 334 -25.79 11.42 0.37
CA ILE A 334 -27.15 10.96 0.68
C ILE A 334 -27.99 12.16 1.10
N VAL A 335 -27.46 12.99 2.01
CA VAL A 335 -28.12 14.25 2.39
C VAL A 335 -27.09 15.38 2.50
N PRO A 336 -27.23 16.50 1.77
CA PRO A 336 -26.28 17.61 1.71
C PRO A 336 -26.24 18.51 2.97
N PHE A 337 -26.28 17.95 4.19
CA PHE A 337 -26.36 18.78 5.40
C PHE A 337 -25.14 19.73 5.57
N PRO A 338 -25.38 20.99 5.95
CA PRO A 338 -24.32 21.94 6.27
C PRO A 338 -23.70 21.63 7.65
N ARG A 339 -22.53 22.21 7.95
CA ARG A 339 -21.80 21.95 9.20
C ARG A 339 -22.63 22.30 10.44
N GLU A 340 -23.37 23.41 10.35
CA GLU A 340 -24.19 24.00 11.40
C GLU A 340 -25.27 23.02 11.86
N PHE A 341 -25.79 22.19 10.95
CA PHE A 341 -26.73 21.10 11.28
C PHE A 341 -26.13 20.15 12.31
N TYR A 342 -24.93 19.64 12.04
CA TYR A 342 -24.24 18.69 12.89
C TYR A 342 -23.83 19.33 14.22
N SER A 343 -23.31 20.55 14.18
CA SER A 343 -22.95 21.28 15.39
C SER A 343 -24.17 21.52 16.28
N ALA A 344 -25.30 21.97 15.71
CA ALA A 344 -26.53 22.17 16.46
C ALA A 344 -27.00 20.86 17.11
N LEU A 345 -27.00 19.75 16.36
CA LEU A 345 -27.39 18.43 16.88
C LEU A 345 -26.48 17.97 18.03
N GLN A 346 -25.18 18.10 17.84
CA GLN A 346 -24.15 17.72 18.82
C GLN A 346 -24.26 18.53 20.12
N PHE A 347 -24.40 19.86 20.04
CA PHE A 347 -24.58 20.71 21.22
C PHE A 347 -25.93 20.47 21.91
N SER A 348 -27.00 20.27 21.14
CA SER A 348 -28.32 19.92 21.68
C SER A 348 -28.26 18.62 22.48
N PHE A 349 -27.59 17.61 21.93
CA PHE A 349 -27.34 16.35 22.62
C PHE A 349 -26.50 16.54 23.89
N LEU A 350 -25.41 17.32 23.83
CA LEU A 350 -24.56 17.59 25.00
C LEU A 350 -25.35 18.23 26.13
N ILE A 351 -26.15 19.27 25.83
CA ILE A 351 -27.01 19.95 26.81
C ILE A 351 -28.00 18.94 27.41
N LEU A 352 -28.68 18.15 26.57
CA LEU A 352 -29.63 17.15 27.05
C LEU A 352 -28.95 16.11 27.96
N ALA A 353 -27.79 15.59 27.55
CA ALA A 353 -27.03 14.61 28.33
C ALA A 353 -26.61 15.17 29.69
N LEU A 354 -26.18 16.44 29.74
CA LEU A 354 -25.83 17.12 31.00
C LEU A 354 -27.05 17.33 31.89
N VAL A 355 -28.19 17.75 31.33
CA VAL A 355 -29.45 17.93 32.07
C VAL A 355 -29.94 16.59 32.62
N VAL A 356 -29.91 15.53 31.82
CA VAL A 356 -30.31 14.18 32.22
C VAL A 356 -29.40 13.68 33.35
N HIS A 357 -28.08 13.81 33.21
CA HIS A 357 -27.12 13.40 34.24
C HIS A 357 -27.27 14.20 35.53
N TRP A 358 -27.50 15.52 35.43
CA TRP A 358 -27.73 16.39 36.57
C TRP A 358 -29.02 16.07 37.32
N ARG A 359 -30.12 15.81 36.61
CA ARG A 359 -31.44 15.58 37.22
C ARG A 359 -31.65 14.16 37.72
N HIS A 360 -31.01 13.18 37.07
CA HIS A 360 -31.19 11.75 37.34
C HIS A 360 -29.85 11.03 37.59
N PRO A 361 -29.00 11.52 38.52
CA PRO A 361 -27.65 10.99 38.70
C PRO A 361 -27.65 9.54 39.19
N HIS A 362 -28.67 9.11 39.94
CA HIS A 362 -28.80 7.73 40.40
C HIS A 362 -29.21 6.75 39.30
N VAL A 363 -29.92 7.23 38.26
CA VAL A 363 -30.33 6.39 37.12
C VAL A 363 -29.18 6.27 36.14
N ILE A 364 -28.53 7.39 35.80
CA ILE A 364 -27.39 7.39 34.88
C ILE A 364 -26.16 6.76 35.53
N GLY A 365 -25.91 7.02 36.81
CA GLY A 365 -24.82 6.42 37.56
C GLY A 365 -23.47 6.63 36.89
N GLN A 366 -22.87 5.55 36.41
CA GLN A 366 -21.60 5.55 35.67
C GLN A 366 -21.77 5.42 34.16
N ALA A 367 -23.00 5.27 33.66
CA ALA A 367 -23.27 5.19 32.23
C ALA A 367 -22.95 6.50 31.50
N PHE A 368 -22.74 7.63 32.20
CA PHE A 368 -22.39 8.92 31.57
C PHE A 368 -21.12 8.85 30.71
N TRP A 369 -20.23 7.88 30.94
CA TRP A 369 -19.05 7.65 30.11
C TRP A 369 -19.38 7.38 28.63
N ILE A 370 -20.63 6.99 28.32
CA ILE A 370 -21.08 6.81 26.92
C ILE A 370 -21.35 8.14 26.21
N PHE A 371 -21.68 9.21 26.95
CA PHE A 371 -22.15 10.46 26.33
C PHE A 371 -21.10 11.14 25.44
N PRO A 372 -19.81 11.25 25.83
CA PRO A 372 -18.77 11.74 24.93
C PRO A 372 -18.66 10.91 23.64
N GLY A 373 -18.82 9.58 23.71
CA GLY A 373 -18.85 8.73 22.52
C GLY A 373 -19.97 9.14 21.56
N ILE A 374 -21.20 9.30 22.07
CA ILE A 374 -22.36 9.66 21.25
C ILE A 374 -22.19 11.06 20.65
N PHE A 375 -21.65 11.98 21.46
CA PHE A 375 -21.30 13.33 21.02
C PHE A 375 -20.36 13.32 19.79
N PHE A 376 -19.36 12.43 19.76
CA PHE A 376 -18.44 12.30 18.62
C PHE A 376 -19.04 11.53 17.44
N TRP A 377 -20.03 10.66 17.64
CA TRP A 377 -20.75 9.99 16.55
C TRP A 377 -21.69 10.95 15.79
N LEU A 378 -22.25 11.95 16.49
CA LEU A 378 -23.03 13.05 15.90
C LEU A 378 -22.15 14.11 15.21
N TYR A 379 -20.83 14.05 15.42
CA TYR A 379 -19.89 15.04 14.92
C TYR A 379 -19.69 14.91 13.41
N TYR A 380 -19.55 16.04 12.74
CA TYR A 380 -19.40 16.09 11.28
C TYR A 380 -18.05 15.58 10.77
N ARG A 381 -17.03 15.53 11.64
CA ARG A 381 -15.74 14.82 11.40
C ARG A 381 -15.61 13.61 12.32
N GLY A 382 -16.73 12.98 12.68
CA GLY A 382 -16.71 11.78 13.52
C GLY A 382 -15.84 10.71 12.88
N LEU A 383 -14.99 10.04 13.67
CA LEU A 383 -14.20 8.91 13.24
C LEU A 383 -14.49 7.71 14.15
N ALA A 384 -14.43 6.50 13.62
CA ALA A 384 -14.79 5.28 14.35
C ALA A 384 -13.95 5.06 15.61
N ASN A 385 -12.65 5.39 15.55
CA ASN A 385 -11.73 5.34 16.70
C ASN A 385 -12.21 6.20 17.88
N TYR A 386 -12.86 7.34 17.66
CA TYR A 386 -13.36 8.17 18.77
C TYR A 386 -14.41 7.44 19.60
N TRP A 387 -15.30 6.68 18.95
CA TRP A 387 -16.29 5.86 19.63
C TRP A 387 -15.64 4.66 20.32
N ILE A 388 -14.78 3.96 19.59
CA ILE A 388 -14.19 2.70 20.04
C ILE A 388 -13.30 2.89 21.28
N TYR A 389 -12.42 3.90 21.28
CA TYR A 389 -11.52 4.16 22.40
C TYR A 389 -12.22 4.81 23.61
N TRP A 390 -13.50 5.15 23.48
CA TRP A 390 -14.35 5.52 24.62
C TRP A 390 -14.95 4.32 25.37
N LEU A 391 -15.01 3.14 24.75
CA LEU A 391 -15.56 1.94 25.38
C LEU A 391 -14.72 1.40 26.54
N PRO A 392 -13.37 1.38 26.50
CA PRO A 392 -12.55 0.90 27.62
C PRO A 392 -12.79 1.59 28.97
N PRO A 393 -12.76 2.94 29.10
CA PRO A 393 -13.04 3.58 30.38
C PRO A 393 -14.49 3.36 30.84
N LEU A 394 -15.47 3.31 29.94
CA LEU A 394 -16.86 2.96 30.25
C LEU A 394 -16.96 1.53 30.82
N LEU A 395 -16.34 0.56 30.15
CA LEU A 395 -16.32 -0.84 30.54
C LEU A 395 -15.74 -1.01 31.96
N ILE A 396 -14.60 -0.38 32.23
CA ILE A 396 -13.97 -0.47 33.56
C ILE A 396 -14.76 0.29 34.62
N ALA A 397 -15.38 1.42 34.27
CA ALA A 397 -16.29 2.10 35.19
C ALA A 397 -17.44 1.17 35.61
N LEU A 398 -18.15 0.59 34.65
CA LEU A 398 -19.30 -0.29 34.90
C LEU A 398 -18.94 -1.58 35.66
N THR A 399 -17.79 -2.21 35.34
CA THR A 399 -17.40 -3.49 35.96
C THR A 399 -16.81 -3.34 37.36
N ARG A 400 -16.22 -2.18 37.69
CA ARG A 400 -15.66 -1.95 39.04
C ARG A 400 -16.63 -1.29 39.99
N GLY A 401 -17.54 -0.42 39.53
CA GLY A 401 -18.41 0.38 40.38
C GLY A 401 -17.60 1.15 41.43
N PHE A 402 -17.26 2.42 41.20
CA PHE A 402 -16.38 3.21 42.08
C PHE A 402 -16.82 3.39 43.55
N GLY A 403 -16.74 2.32 44.35
CA GLY A 403 -17.31 2.19 45.69
C GLY A 403 -18.40 1.12 45.70
N LYS A 404 -18.39 0.21 46.69
CA LYS A 404 -19.14 -1.07 46.76
C LYS A 404 -20.68 -0.97 46.79
N ASP A 405 -21.29 0.17 46.48
CA ASP A 405 -22.74 0.40 46.66
C ASP A 405 -23.45 0.76 45.36
N VAL A 406 -23.17 0.05 44.26
CA VAL A 406 -24.09 0.05 43.12
C VAL A 406 -25.21 -0.94 43.43
N GLN A 407 -26.18 -0.53 44.25
CA GLN A 407 -27.52 -1.09 44.12
C GLN A 407 -28.00 -0.66 42.73
N LEU A 408 -28.16 -1.63 41.81
CA LEU A 408 -28.94 -1.38 40.60
C LEU A 408 -30.24 -0.70 41.04
N PRO A 409 -30.62 0.45 40.47
CA PRO A 409 -31.80 1.16 40.90
C PRO A 409 -32.97 0.16 40.90
N GLN A 410 -33.59 -0.09 42.06
CA GLN A 410 -34.91 -0.68 42.04
C GLN A 410 -35.74 0.21 41.12
N ALA A 411 -36.41 -0.39 40.13
CA ALA A 411 -37.14 0.34 39.11
C ALA A 411 -38.13 1.30 39.75
N SER A 412 -37.71 2.54 40.02
CA SER A 412 -38.62 3.60 40.41
C SER A 412 -39.49 3.87 39.19
N PRO A 413 -40.79 4.15 39.36
CA PRO A 413 -41.67 4.34 38.23
C PRO A 413 -41.08 5.44 37.34
N PHE A 414 -40.80 5.09 36.08
CA PHE A 414 -40.15 5.91 35.05
C PHE A 414 -40.87 7.25 34.76
N PHE A 415 -41.94 7.58 35.49
CA PHE A 415 -42.85 8.70 35.29
C PHE A 415 -43.08 9.51 36.58
N ASN A 416 -42.02 10.07 37.17
CA ASN A 416 -42.19 11.15 38.14
C ASN A 416 -42.20 12.53 37.43
N ARG A 417 -42.62 13.59 38.13
CA ARG A 417 -42.69 14.95 37.59
C ARG A 417 -41.35 15.49 37.06
N ARG A 418 -40.20 15.00 37.57
CA ARG A 418 -38.86 15.36 37.07
C ARG A 418 -38.56 14.71 35.72
N TRP A 419 -39.03 13.49 35.47
CA TRP A 419 -38.93 12.86 34.14
C TRP A 419 -39.78 13.59 33.11
N ILE A 420 -41.01 13.96 33.45
CA ILE A 420 -41.90 14.73 32.56
C ILE A 420 -41.24 16.08 32.17
N SER A 421 -40.65 16.81 33.11
CA SER A 421 -39.96 18.07 32.79
C SER A 421 -38.65 17.86 32.02
N THR A 422 -37.98 16.71 32.17
CA THR A 422 -36.79 16.37 31.38
C THR A 422 -37.17 16.01 29.95
N LEU A 423 -38.25 15.25 29.75
CA LEU A 423 -38.86 14.99 28.44
C LEU A 423 -39.34 16.29 27.77
N GLY A 424 -39.89 17.23 28.54
CA GLY A 424 -40.23 18.56 28.05
C GLY A 424 -39.03 19.34 27.51
N ILE A 425 -37.89 19.30 28.21
CA ILE A 425 -36.62 19.90 27.71
C ILE A 425 -36.13 19.17 26.47
N ALA A 426 -36.17 17.84 26.46
CA ALA A 426 -35.78 17.05 25.29
C ALA A 426 -36.65 17.41 24.08
N ALA A 427 -37.97 17.48 24.24
CA ALA A 427 -38.91 17.87 23.21
C ALA A 427 -38.68 19.31 22.73
N ALA A 428 -38.40 20.26 23.63
CA ALA A 428 -38.09 21.63 23.28
C ALA A 428 -36.77 21.75 22.50
N LEU A 429 -35.73 21.01 22.91
CA LEU A 429 -34.46 20.94 22.19
C LEU A 429 -34.65 20.32 20.80
N VAL A 430 -35.39 19.21 20.69
CA VAL A 430 -35.71 18.57 19.41
C VAL A 430 -36.51 19.52 18.51
N ALA A 431 -37.52 20.20 19.04
CA ALA A 431 -38.33 21.16 18.28
C ALA A 431 -37.51 22.36 17.81
N ALA A 432 -36.69 22.96 18.68
CA ALA A 432 -35.80 24.06 18.32
C ALA A 432 -34.79 23.63 17.25
N ASN A 433 -34.25 22.41 17.39
CA ASN A 433 -33.33 21.83 16.43
C ASN A 433 -34.02 21.60 15.09
N LEU A 434 -35.22 21.00 15.07
CA LEU A 434 -36.00 20.78 13.85
C LEU A 434 -36.33 22.10 13.14
N ILE A 435 -36.74 23.14 13.88
CA ILE A 435 -37.04 24.47 13.30
C ILE A 435 -35.79 25.07 12.65
N PHE A 436 -34.66 25.05 13.36
CA PHE A 436 -33.37 25.53 12.83
C PHE A 436 -32.94 24.74 11.59
N GLN A 437 -33.14 23.43 11.60
CA GLN A 437 -32.82 22.54 10.47
C GLN A 437 -33.70 22.80 9.25
N VAL A 438 -35.01 23.01 9.42
CA VAL A 438 -35.92 23.36 8.32
C VAL A 438 -35.50 24.67 7.66
N GLN A 439 -35.10 25.68 8.44
CA GLN A 439 -34.59 26.95 7.90
C GLN A 439 -33.31 26.78 7.09
N LEU A 440 -32.37 25.93 7.56
CA LEU A 440 -31.13 25.62 6.83
C LEU A 440 -31.40 24.92 5.50
N LEU A 441 -32.34 23.97 5.46
CA LEU A 441 -32.64 23.19 4.25
C LEU A 441 -33.36 23.99 3.16
N GLN A 442 -34.10 25.04 3.51
CA GLN A 442 -34.79 25.90 2.54
C GLN A 442 -33.84 26.69 1.61
N HIS A 443 -32.54 26.76 1.95
CA HIS A 443 -31.54 27.58 1.24
C HIS A 443 -30.49 26.78 0.46
N ALA A 444 -30.52 25.44 0.52
CA ALA A 444 -29.50 24.58 -0.08
C ALA A 444 -30.01 23.87 -1.34
N ALA A 445 -29.89 24.51 -2.50
CA ALA A 445 -29.98 23.77 -3.77
C ALA A 445 -28.65 23.04 -4.02
N PRO A 446 -28.65 21.71 -4.23
CA PRO A 446 -27.43 20.93 -4.39
C PRO A 446 -26.75 21.24 -5.73
N VAL A 447 -25.46 20.91 -5.83
CA VAL A 447 -24.77 20.90 -7.11
C VAL A 447 -25.23 19.66 -7.89
N GLN A 448 -25.38 19.77 -9.21
CA GLN A 448 -25.59 18.60 -10.07
C GLN A 448 -24.30 18.30 -10.82
N ALA A 449 -23.85 17.05 -10.81
CA ALA A 449 -22.72 16.60 -11.60
C ALA A 449 -23.12 15.40 -12.47
N ASN A 450 -22.70 15.40 -13.74
CA ASN A 450 -22.96 14.35 -14.72
C ASN A 450 -21.64 13.89 -15.34
N LEU A 451 -21.48 12.58 -15.54
CA LEU A 451 -20.27 12.01 -16.14
C LEU A 451 -20.29 12.16 -17.67
N ARG A 452 -19.15 12.50 -18.27
CA ARG A 452 -18.91 12.41 -19.71
C ARG A 452 -17.55 11.76 -19.92
N LEU A 453 -17.49 10.45 -20.08
CA LEU A 453 -16.23 9.70 -20.07
C LEU A 453 -15.34 10.01 -21.30
N PRO A 454 -14.05 10.35 -21.12
CA PRO A 454 -13.03 10.25 -22.15
C PRO A 454 -12.38 8.86 -22.07
N ILE A 455 -12.32 8.17 -23.20
CA ILE A 455 -11.62 6.88 -23.35
C ILE A 455 -10.12 7.14 -23.16
N ASN A 456 -9.48 6.45 -22.21
CA ASN A 456 -8.05 6.09 -22.19
C ASN A 456 -7.78 5.22 -20.95
N THR A 457 -7.58 3.92 -21.17
CA THR A 457 -7.17 2.94 -20.15
C THR A 457 -5.67 2.64 -20.34
N LEU A 458 -4.93 2.53 -19.23
CA LEU A 458 -3.62 1.88 -19.22
C LEU A 458 -3.84 0.41 -18.86
N ASP A 459 -3.45 -0.48 -19.76
CA ASP A 459 -3.47 -1.94 -19.59
C ASP A 459 -2.83 -2.37 -18.27
N TYR A 460 -3.50 -3.24 -17.51
CA TYR A 460 -3.01 -4.51 -16.93
C TYR A 460 -4.14 -5.17 -16.12
N GLY A 461 -4.59 -6.37 -16.54
CA GLY A 461 -5.44 -7.29 -15.75
C GLY A 461 -6.90 -6.86 -15.53
N GLU A 462 -7.13 -5.62 -15.11
CA GLU A 462 -8.42 -4.93 -15.03
C GLU A 462 -8.25 -3.49 -15.57
N PRO A 463 -9.20 -2.94 -16.34
CA PRO A 463 -9.12 -1.55 -16.80
C PRO A 463 -9.17 -0.57 -15.61
N MET A 464 -8.06 0.11 -15.35
CA MET A 464 -7.92 1.08 -14.26
C MET A 464 -8.28 2.50 -14.73
N VAL A 465 -9.19 3.15 -14.00
CA VAL A 465 -9.62 4.52 -14.25
C VAL A 465 -8.70 5.50 -13.50
N HIS A 466 -8.07 6.39 -14.27
CA HIS A 466 -7.11 7.39 -13.76
C HIS A 466 -7.40 8.82 -14.27
N ARG A 467 -8.33 8.98 -15.21
CA ARG A 467 -8.76 10.26 -15.76
C ARG A 467 -10.26 10.21 -16.07
N LEU A 468 -10.97 11.29 -15.81
CA LEU A 468 -12.42 11.42 -16.01
C LEU A 468 -12.74 12.78 -16.61
N ARG A 469 -13.85 12.86 -17.35
CA ARG A 469 -14.45 14.13 -17.77
C ARG A 469 -15.85 14.24 -17.19
N ILE A 470 -16.14 15.40 -16.62
CA ILE A 470 -17.27 15.62 -15.72
C ILE A 470 -17.91 16.95 -16.07
N SER A 471 -19.21 16.94 -16.27
CA SER A 471 -20.01 18.15 -16.42
C SER A 471 -20.60 18.53 -15.07
N VAL A 472 -20.31 19.72 -14.56
CA VAL A 472 -20.80 20.22 -13.28
C VAL A 472 -21.72 21.40 -13.54
N THR A 473 -22.94 21.35 -13.02
CA THR A 473 -23.93 22.43 -13.07
C THR A 473 -24.16 22.97 -11.66
N ASN A 474 -23.85 24.24 -11.46
CA ASN A 474 -24.13 24.94 -10.22
C ASN A 474 -25.62 25.32 -10.16
N GLN A 475 -26.47 24.49 -9.54
CA GLN A 475 -27.89 24.83 -9.39
C GLN A 475 -28.19 25.78 -8.23
N SER A 476 -27.17 26.16 -7.47
CA SER A 476 -27.32 27.04 -6.30
C SER A 476 -27.33 28.51 -6.69
N ASP A 477 -27.69 29.35 -5.72
CA ASP A 477 -27.62 30.81 -5.84
C ASP A 477 -26.26 31.37 -5.34
N ALA A 478 -25.33 30.48 -4.97
CA ALA A 478 -23.98 30.82 -4.52
C ALA A 478 -22.95 30.54 -5.63
N VAL A 479 -21.83 31.24 -5.58
CA VAL A 479 -20.68 30.96 -6.46
C VAL A 479 -20.02 29.64 -6.03
N LEU A 480 -19.69 28.79 -6.99
CA LEU A 480 -19.04 27.49 -6.74
C LEU A 480 -17.61 27.51 -7.28
N THR A 481 -16.64 27.07 -6.48
CA THR A 481 -15.26 26.81 -6.91
C THR A 481 -15.01 25.29 -6.85
N PRO A 482 -15.20 24.54 -7.95
CA PRO A 482 -15.22 23.07 -7.90
C PRO A 482 -13.89 22.45 -7.47
N ARG A 483 -13.99 21.47 -6.58
CA ARG A 483 -12.94 20.53 -6.21
C ARG A 483 -13.43 19.11 -6.43
N PHE A 484 -12.51 18.22 -6.75
CA PHE A 484 -12.82 16.83 -7.09
C PHE A 484 -12.01 15.88 -6.22
N ALA A 485 -12.70 14.92 -5.61
CA ALA A 485 -12.10 13.77 -4.99
C ALA A 485 -12.77 12.49 -5.50
N VAL A 486 -12.01 11.41 -5.59
CA VAL A 486 -12.50 10.12 -6.05
C VAL A 486 -12.30 9.08 -4.96
N GLN A 487 -13.35 8.33 -4.68
CA GLN A 487 -13.38 7.19 -3.77
C GLN A 487 -13.42 5.92 -4.61
N ARG A 488 -12.41 5.06 -4.42
CA ARG A 488 -12.28 3.77 -5.11
C ARG A 488 -13.29 2.74 -4.59
N ASP A 489 -13.36 2.55 -3.27
CA ASP A 489 -14.19 1.54 -2.63
C ASP A 489 -15.10 2.16 -1.55
N PRO A 490 -16.33 1.62 -1.36
CA PRO A 490 -17.17 1.99 -0.24
C PRO A 490 -16.43 1.75 1.09
N GLY A 491 -16.13 2.82 1.82
CA GLY A 491 -15.44 2.76 3.12
C GLY A 491 -13.96 3.19 3.11
N ILE A 492 -13.37 3.44 1.94
CA ILE A 492 -12.05 4.09 1.82
C ILE A 492 -12.25 5.61 1.70
N GLN A 493 -11.32 6.41 2.21
CA GLN A 493 -11.35 7.87 2.07
C GLN A 493 -11.34 8.31 0.59
N ALA A 494 -12.19 9.28 0.22
CA ALA A 494 -12.11 9.92 -1.08
C ALA A 494 -10.81 10.75 -1.17
N LEU A 495 -10.04 10.57 -2.24
CA LEU A 495 -8.74 11.23 -2.42
C LEU A 495 -8.82 12.30 -3.51
N PRO A 496 -8.15 13.46 -3.33
CA PRO A 496 -8.23 14.56 -4.28
C PRO A 496 -7.60 14.20 -5.63
N TRP A 497 -8.29 14.56 -6.70
CA TRP A 497 -7.81 14.47 -8.08
C TRP A 497 -7.51 15.86 -8.63
N ASN A 498 -6.57 15.94 -9.56
CA ASN A 498 -6.16 17.19 -10.18
C ASN A 498 -7.16 17.59 -11.26
N ILE A 499 -7.35 18.90 -11.45
CA ILE A 499 -8.12 19.45 -12.57
C ILE A 499 -7.13 19.73 -13.71
N ASP A 500 -7.21 18.94 -14.77
CA ASP A 500 -6.38 19.10 -15.98
C ASP A 500 -6.92 20.24 -16.85
N SER A 501 -8.25 20.39 -16.93
CA SER A 501 -8.92 21.49 -17.62
C SER A 501 -10.33 21.72 -17.06
N GLY A 502 -10.83 22.95 -17.15
CA GLY A 502 -12.16 23.35 -16.68
C GLY A 502 -12.16 24.77 -16.09
N GLN A 503 -13.34 25.33 -15.83
CA GLN A 503 -13.48 26.67 -15.26
C GLN A 503 -13.12 26.66 -13.77
N GLN A 504 -12.33 27.61 -13.28
CA GLN A 504 -11.99 27.67 -11.86
C GLN A 504 -13.22 27.99 -10.98
N VAL A 505 -14.16 28.75 -11.51
CA VAL A 505 -15.35 29.24 -10.80
C VAL A 505 -16.57 29.08 -11.70
N LEU A 506 -17.69 28.65 -11.10
CA LEU A 506 -19.00 28.58 -11.73
C LEU A 506 -19.96 29.55 -11.03
N GLN A 507 -20.54 30.47 -11.79
CA GLN A 507 -21.59 31.37 -11.33
C GLN A 507 -22.89 30.60 -11.03
N PRO A 508 -23.83 31.19 -10.28
CA PRO A 508 -25.15 30.62 -10.10
C PRO A 508 -25.79 30.24 -11.44
N ARG A 509 -26.32 29.01 -11.52
CA ARG A 509 -26.95 28.41 -12.71
C ARG A 509 -26.03 28.16 -13.91
N GLU A 510 -24.72 28.28 -13.74
CA GLU A 510 -23.73 28.00 -14.79
C GLU A 510 -23.35 26.50 -14.82
N SER A 511 -22.98 26.01 -16.00
CA SER A 511 -22.42 24.67 -16.21
C SER A 511 -21.00 24.74 -16.75
N GLY A 512 -20.13 23.85 -16.29
CA GLY A 512 -18.77 23.70 -16.79
C GLY A 512 -18.38 22.25 -17.03
N ASP A 513 -17.59 22.00 -18.08
CA ASP A 513 -16.97 20.70 -18.34
C ASP A 513 -15.54 20.67 -17.83
N TYR A 514 -15.21 19.62 -17.07
CA TYR A 514 -13.94 19.42 -16.41
C TYR A 514 -13.27 18.14 -16.89
N VAL A 515 -11.95 18.15 -17.03
CA VAL A 515 -11.14 16.93 -17.12
C VAL A 515 -10.33 16.83 -15.84
N ILE A 516 -10.44 15.71 -15.13
CA ILE A 516 -9.74 15.47 -13.88
C ILE A 516 -8.88 14.21 -13.96
N SER A 517 -7.76 14.18 -13.25
CA SER A 517 -6.85 13.03 -13.25
C SER A 517 -6.25 12.71 -11.88
N ALA A 518 -5.91 11.44 -11.68
CA ALA A 518 -5.16 10.99 -10.52
C ALA A 518 -3.66 11.31 -10.70
N SER A 519 -3.03 11.84 -9.65
CA SER A 519 -1.60 12.20 -9.66
C SER A 519 -0.65 11.02 -9.51
N VAL A 520 -1.12 9.89 -8.96
CA VAL A 520 -0.32 8.70 -8.66
C VAL A 520 -1.14 7.42 -8.86
N PRO A 521 -0.50 6.29 -9.23
CA PRO A 521 -1.19 5.02 -9.48
C PRO A 521 -2.03 4.48 -8.32
N SER A 522 -1.63 4.73 -7.07
CA SER A 522 -2.39 4.28 -5.89
C SER A 522 -3.78 4.90 -5.77
N ARG A 523 -4.08 5.96 -6.54
CA ARG A 523 -5.39 6.62 -6.57
C ARG A 523 -6.28 6.15 -7.73
N PHE A 524 -5.81 5.22 -8.54
CA PHE A 524 -6.60 4.64 -9.62
C PHE A 524 -7.62 3.67 -9.02
N PHE A 525 -8.73 3.47 -9.70
CA PHE A 525 -9.75 2.49 -9.31
C PHE A 525 -10.11 1.57 -10.48
N PRO A 526 -10.39 0.27 -10.23
CA PRO A 526 -10.84 -0.64 -11.27
C PRO A 526 -12.21 -0.23 -11.81
N ALA A 527 -12.38 -0.28 -13.14
CA ALA A 527 -13.71 -0.09 -13.74
C ALA A 527 -14.67 -1.24 -13.37
N SER A 528 -14.15 -2.43 -13.06
CA SER A 528 -14.90 -3.60 -12.61
C SER A 528 -15.60 -3.36 -11.26
N THR A 529 -14.97 -2.62 -10.35
CA THR A 529 -15.54 -2.26 -9.04
C THR A 529 -16.32 -0.95 -9.07
N GLY A 530 -16.08 -0.11 -10.08
CA GLY A 530 -16.61 1.25 -10.12
C GLY A 530 -15.96 2.15 -9.09
N GLY A 531 -16.57 3.31 -8.83
CA GLY A 531 -16.06 4.30 -7.88
C GLY A 531 -17.07 5.41 -7.62
N GLN A 532 -16.71 6.40 -6.80
CA GLN A 532 -17.54 7.59 -6.57
C GLN A 532 -16.72 8.86 -6.74
N VAL A 533 -17.25 9.82 -7.48
CA VAL A 533 -16.68 11.17 -7.58
C VAL A 533 -17.45 12.10 -6.66
N VAL A 534 -16.72 12.78 -5.80
CA VAL A 534 -17.23 13.80 -4.89
C VAL A 534 -16.81 15.17 -5.44
N VAL A 535 -17.80 16.01 -5.74
CA VAL A 535 -17.61 17.41 -6.15
C VAL A 535 -17.97 18.31 -4.98
N THR A 536 -17.07 19.23 -4.64
CA THR A 536 -17.22 20.14 -3.50
C THR A 536 -16.81 21.56 -3.85
N ASP A 537 -17.14 22.50 -2.96
CA ASP A 537 -16.72 23.89 -3.06
C ASP A 537 -15.42 24.18 -2.27
N ALA A 538 -14.46 24.84 -2.92
CA ALA A 538 -13.21 25.28 -2.29
C ALA A 538 -13.41 26.38 -1.24
N GLY A 539 -14.51 27.14 -1.30
CA GLY A 539 -14.86 28.15 -0.30
C GLY A 539 -15.36 27.57 1.03
N GLY A 540 -15.48 26.25 1.12
CA GLY A 540 -15.94 25.57 2.33
C GLY A 540 -17.46 25.63 2.52
N ASN A 541 -18.23 25.99 1.48
CA ASN A 541 -19.68 25.89 1.54
C ASN A 541 -20.13 24.42 1.42
N TYR A 542 -20.30 23.76 2.56
CA TYR A 542 -20.57 22.32 2.63
C TYR A 542 -21.89 21.87 2.00
N ALA A 543 -22.83 22.79 1.79
CA ALA A 543 -24.08 22.51 1.08
C ALA A 543 -23.87 22.38 -0.44
N LEU A 544 -22.83 23.02 -0.99
CA LEU A 544 -22.48 22.95 -2.41
C LEU A 544 -21.66 21.70 -2.70
N ARG A 545 -22.37 20.57 -2.84
CA ARG A 545 -21.74 19.31 -3.21
C ARG A 545 -22.61 18.44 -4.09
N ALA A 546 -21.94 17.54 -4.80
CA ALA A 546 -22.55 16.46 -5.56
C ALA A 546 -21.72 15.19 -5.37
N VAL A 547 -22.38 14.04 -5.28
CA VAL A 547 -21.73 12.73 -5.36
C VAL A 547 -22.26 12.00 -6.58
N LEU A 548 -21.34 11.50 -7.38
CA LEU A 548 -21.61 10.82 -8.63
C LEU A 548 -21.04 9.42 -8.53
N THR A 549 -21.92 8.41 -8.51
CA THR A 549 -21.50 7.01 -8.54
C THR A 549 -21.16 6.60 -9.96
N ILE A 550 -19.97 6.04 -10.12
CA ILE A 550 -19.51 5.33 -11.31
C ILE A 550 -19.87 3.86 -11.06
N PRO A 551 -20.89 3.30 -11.74
CA PRO A 551 -21.31 1.94 -11.50
C PRO A 551 -20.17 0.96 -11.86
N PRO A 552 -20.04 -0.16 -11.12
CA PRO A 552 -19.19 -1.26 -11.57
C PRO A 552 -19.65 -1.72 -12.94
N ASP A 553 -18.71 -1.98 -13.84
CA ASP A 553 -18.99 -2.64 -15.11
C ASP A 553 -18.40 -4.05 -15.07
N GLU A 554 -19.27 -5.01 -14.76
CA GLU A 554 -18.94 -6.44 -14.64
C GLU A 554 -18.40 -7.04 -15.94
N THR A 555 -18.57 -6.38 -17.10
CA THR A 555 -17.91 -6.82 -18.34
C THR A 555 -16.39 -6.74 -18.26
N PHE A 556 -15.85 -6.02 -17.26
CA PHE A 556 -14.42 -5.93 -16.94
C PHE A 556 -14.01 -6.73 -15.71
N ALA A 557 -14.94 -7.39 -15.03
CA ALA A 557 -14.64 -8.29 -13.92
C ALA A 557 -14.18 -9.64 -14.50
N LYS A 558 -12.88 -9.81 -14.72
CA LYS A 558 -12.32 -11.15 -14.93
C LYS A 558 -11.92 -11.76 -13.58
N PRO A 559 -12.30 -13.02 -13.29
CA PRO A 559 -11.86 -13.70 -12.08
C PRO A 559 -10.36 -14.01 -12.18
N ASP A 560 -9.57 -13.50 -11.24
CA ASP A 560 -8.25 -13.98 -10.82
C ASP A 560 -7.26 -14.40 -11.94
N LEU A 561 -7.12 -13.59 -13.00
CA LEU A 561 -6.12 -13.83 -14.05
C LEU A 561 -4.88 -12.95 -13.83
N ILE A 562 -3.81 -13.56 -13.29
CA ILE A 562 -2.45 -13.03 -13.42
C ILE A 562 -2.03 -13.29 -14.88
N LEU A 563 -2.01 -12.22 -15.69
CA LEU A 563 -1.53 -12.28 -17.06
C LEU A 563 -0.03 -12.60 -17.09
N ASN A 564 0.37 -13.53 -17.96
CA ASN A 564 1.76 -13.84 -18.28
C ASN A 564 2.10 -13.25 -19.67
N PRO A 565 2.42 -11.94 -19.75
CA PRO A 565 2.51 -11.18 -21.01
C PRO A 565 3.72 -11.57 -21.87
N THR A 566 4.68 -12.28 -21.30
CA THR A 566 5.89 -12.75 -21.99
C THR A 566 5.80 -14.22 -22.39
N TYR A 567 4.64 -14.87 -22.21
CA TYR A 567 4.44 -16.30 -22.51
C TYR A 567 5.49 -17.18 -21.80
N ALA A 568 5.83 -16.77 -20.58
CA ALA A 568 6.99 -17.21 -19.83
C ALA A 568 6.65 -18.37 -18.91
N PHE A 569 7.20 -19.56 -19.15
CA PHE A 569 6.92 -20.70 -18.26
C PHE A 569 7.62 -20.60 -16.87
N TRP A 570 8.42 -19.55 -16.58
CA TRP A 570 9.51 -19.64 -15.58
C TRP A 570 9.24 -19.06 -14.18
N ARG A 571 9.47 -19.91 -13.16
CA ARG A 571 10.36 -19.67 -12.00
C ARG A 571 11.16 -20.94 -11.73
N ALA A 572 12.49 -20.84 -11.57
CA ALA A 572 13.31 -22.00 -11.26
C ALA A 572 12.95 -22.55 -9.87
N GLY A 573 12.42 -23.78 -9.82
CA GLY A 573 12.00 -24.45 -8.56
C GLY A 573 10.50 -24.65 -8.39
N GLU A 574 9.66 -24.23 -9.35
CA GLU A 574 8.21 -24.46 -9.32
C GLU A 574 7.78 -25.53 -10.35
N ASN A 575 6.82 -26.39 -9.97
CA ASN A 575 6.39 -27.55 -10.77
C ASN A 575 5.33 -27.24 -11.84
N ALA A 576 4.89 -25.98 -12.00
CA ALA A 576 3.88 -25.59 -12.97
C ALA A 576 4.11 -24.16 -13.51
N PRO A 577 3.82 -23.88 -14.80
CA PRO A 577 3.91 -22.53 -15.35
C PRO A 577 2.83 -21.61 -14.79
N GLU A 578 3.23 -20.46 -14.24
CA GLU A 578 2.34 -19.46 -13.64
C GLU A 578 1.34 -18.92 -14.69
N GLY A 579 0.04 -18.98 -14.38
CA GLY A 579 -1.04 -18.46 -15.23
C GLY A 579 -1.60 -19.41 -16.31
N TRP A 580 -1.10 -20.64 -16.42
CA TRP A 580 -1.60 -21.64 -17.38
C TRP A 580 -2.49 -22.69 -16.70
N SER A 581 -3.59 -23.09 -17.33
CA SER A 581 -4.45 -24.19 -16.86
C SER A 581 -4.23 -25.47 -17.67
N LEU A 582 -4.07 -26.60 -16.98
CA LEU A 582 -3.97 -27.92 -17.62
C LEU A 582 -5.34 -28.57 -17.70
N GLN A 583 -5.80 -28.85 -18.93
CA GLN A 583 -7.05 -29.55 -19.23
C GLN A 583 -6.77 -30.95 -19.79
N THR A 584 -7.49 -31.95 -19.29
CA THR A 584 -7.46 -33.32 -19.82
C THR A 584 -8.88 -33.86 -19.97
N ASN A 585 -9.12 -34.63 -21.02
CA ASN A 585 -10.40 -35.30 -21.26
C ASN A 585 -10.47 -36.72 -20.67
N SER A 586 -9.46 -37.18 -19.92
CA SER A 586 -9.45 -38.49 -19.26
C SER A 586 -9.54 -38.39 -17.74
N ARG A 587 -9.97 -39.47 -17.06
CA ARG A 587 -10.02 -39.57 -15.59
C ARG A 587 -8.62 -39.73 -14.95
N THR A 588 -7.56 -39.72 -15.75
CA THR A 588 -6.17 -39.91 -15.36
C THR A 588 -5.46 -38.56 -15.33
N ILE A 589 -4.63 -38.33 -14.32
CA ILE A 589 -3.98 -37.03 -14.10
C ILE A 589 -2.89 -36.84 -15.17
N ALA A 590 -3.14 -35.96 -16.14
CA ALA A 590 -2.09 -35.42 -16.99
C ALA A 590 -1.17 -34.51 -16.16
N SER A 591 0.11 -34.40 -16.54
CA SER A 591 1.07 -33.54 -15.86
C SER A 591 1.86 -32.71 -16.85
N ALA A 592 2.35 -31.56 -16.38
CA ALA A 592 3.32 -30.75 -17.08
C ALA A 592 4.55 -30.58 -16.18
N GLU A 593 5.75 -30.63 -16.75
CA GLU A 593 6.99 -30.42 -16.01
C GLU A 593 7.92 -29.47 -16.76
N ILE A 594 8.69 -28.67 -16.03
CA ILE A 594 9.73 -27.80 -16.59
C ILE A 594 11.08 -28.34 -16.17
N ARG A 595 11.94 -28.65 -17.14
CA ARG A 595 13.30 -29.10 -16.88
C ARG A 595 14.23 -28.78 -18.03
N GLU A 596 15.53 -28.94 -17.80
CA GLU A 596 16.48 -28.96 -18.90
C GLU A 596 16.36 -30.27 -19.68
N PHE A 597 16.07 -30.18 -20.98
CA PHE A 597 15.89 -31.30 -21.89
C PHE A 597 16.61 -31.03 -23.23
N ALA A 598 17.48 -31.95 -23.63
CA ALA A 598 18.29 -31.84 -24.84
C ALA A 598 19.01 -30.47 -24.98
N GLY A 599 19.61 -29.99 -23.89
CA GLY A 599 20.41 -28.76 -23.84
C GLY A 599 19.62 -27.46 -23.83
N ARG A 600 18.29 -27.51 -23.60
CA ARG A 600 17.42 -26.33 -23.44
C ARG A 600 16.48 -26.52 -22.28
N VAL A 601 16.12 -25.43 -21.60
CA VAL A 601 14.99 -25.45 -20.66
C VAL A 601 13.70 -25.60 -21.46
N ALA A 602 12.91 -26.60 -21.12
CA ALA A 602 11.73 -27.00 -21.87
C ALA A 602 10.57 -27.41 -20.96
N LEU A 603 9.36 -27.16 -21.43
CA LEU A 603 8.11 -27.63 -20.87
C LEU A 603 7.74 -28.97 -21.52
N GLY A 604 7.69 -30.02 -20.71
CA GLY A 604 7.20 -31.34 -21.11
C GLY A 604 5.73 -31.49 -20.72
N ILE A 605 4.85 -31.70 -21.69
CA ILE A 605 3.45 -32.05 -21.45
C ILE A 605 3.31 -33.56 -21.59
N HIS A 606 2.89 -34.21 -20.50
CA HIS A 606 2.71 -35.66 -20.39
C HIS A 606 1.25 -36.03 -20.67
N SER A 607 1.03 -36.86 -21.69
CA SER A 607 -0.29 -37.35 -22.08
C SER A 607 -0.39 -38.85 -21.80
N PRO A 608 -1.13 -39.27 -20.75
CA PRO A 608 -1.17 -40.67 -20.33
C PRO A 608 -1.91 -41.56 -21.34
N PRO A 609 -1.64 -42.89 -21.36
CA PRO A 609 -2.24 -43.83 -22.29
C PRO A 609 -3.77 -43.76 -22.31
N GLY A 610 -4.37 -43.67 -23.51
CA GLY A 610 -5.82 -43.60 -23.68
C GLY A 610 -6.46 -42.21 -23.45
N SER A 611 -5.66 -41.16 -23.24
CA SER A 611 -6.15 -39.76 -23.25
C SER A 611 -6.20 -39.24 -24.67
N PHE A 612 -7.37 -38.74 -25.10
CA PHE A 612 -7.52 -38.27 -26.49
C PHE A 612 -6.87 -36.90 -26.71
N VAL A 613 -6.93 -36.00 -25.71
CA VAL A 613 -6.40 -34.64 -25.80
C VAL A 613 -5.98 -34.12 -24.42
N THR A 614 -4.72 -33.68 -24.31
CA THR A 614 -4.18 -32.93 -23.16
C THR A 614 -3.80 -31.53 -23.63
N ARG A 615 -4.32 -30.48 -22.97
CA ARG A 615 -4.05 -29.08 -23.30
C ARG A 615 -3.49 -28.35 -22.10
N LEU A 616 -2.50 -27.50 -22.33
CA LEU A 616 -2.10 -26.47 -21.40
C LEU A 616 -2.48 -25.12 -22.03
N GLU A 617 -3.42 -24.40 -21.44
CA GLU A 617 -4.07 -23.22 -22.04
C GLU A 617 -3.80 -21.94 -21.23
N GLN A 618 -3.79 -20.80 -21.93
CA GLN A 618 -3.70 -19.47 -21.33
C GLN A 618 -4.48 -18.46 -22.18
N ASP A 619 -5.19 -17.53 -21.53
CA ASP A 619 -5.76 -16.34 -22.16
C ASP A 619 -4.65 -15.31 -22.47
N ILE A 620 -4.57 -14.86 -23.72
CA ILE A 620 -3.52 -13.97 -24.23
C ILE A 620 -4.09 -12.85 -25.10
N THR A 621 -3.37 -11.76 -25.27
CA THR A 621 -3.67 -10.80 -26.35
C THR A 621 -3.37 -11.44 -27.70
N PHE A 622 -4.26 -11.26 -28.69
CA PHE A 622 -4.06 -11.84 -30.03
C PHE A 622 -2.72 -11.38 -30.65
N PRO A 623 -1.73 -12.27 -30.88
CA PRO A 623 -0.44 -11.88 -31.44
C PRO A 623 -0.54 -11.66 -32.95
N ASP A 624 0.20 -10.68 -33.48
CA ASP A 624 0.42 -10.59 -34.93
C ASP A 624 1.29 -11.75 -35.43
N SER A 625 2.36 -12.06 -34.70
CA SER A 625 3.23 -13.21 -34.93
C SER A 625 3.94 -13.65 -33.65
N PHE A 626 4.30 -14.94 -33.58
CA PHE A 626 5.12 -15.47 -32.50
C PHE A 626 6.03 -16.58 -33.01
N SER A 627 7.07 -16.87 -32.25
CA SER A 627 7.98 -17.99 -32.50
C SER A 627 7.90 -18.96 -31.35
N ILE A 628 8.04 -20.25 -31.61
CA ILE A 628 8.06 -21.27 -30.57
C ILE A 628 9.12 -22.32 -30.91
N TRP A 629 9.90 -22.71 -29.91
CA TRP A 629 10.77 -23.87 -30.04
C TRP A 629 9.98 -25.15 -29.79
N VAL A 630 10.11 -26.13 -30.67
CA VAL A 630 9.42 -27.42 -30.53
C VAL A 630 10.41 -28.56 -30.70
N TYR A 631 10.22 -29.61 -29.91
CA TYR A 631 10.97 -30.86 -30.01
C TYR A 631 9.96 -32.00 -30.07
N PRO A 632 9.47 -32.34 -31.28
CA PRO A 632 8.58 -33.46 -31.45
C PRO A 632 9.34 -34.77 -31.20
N THR A 633 8.87 -35.57 -30.23
CA THR A 633 9.48 -36.86 -29.88
C THR A 633 8.87 -38.00 -30.68
N SER A 634 9.70 -38.95 -31.11
CA SER A 634 9.23 -40.18 -31.79
C SER A 634 8.75 -41.24 -30.78
N SER A 635 7.70 -40.95 -30.01
CA SER A 635 7.15 -41.95 -29.07
C SER A 635 6.13 -42.91 -29.70
N ALA A 636 5.67 -42.66 -30.93
CA ALA A 636 4.60 -43.41 -31.57
C ALA A 636 5.05 -44.22 -32.78
N THR A 637 4.45 -45.40 -32.93
CA THR A 637 4.63 -46.30 -34.08
C THR A 637 3.94 -45.81 -35.37
N ASP A 638 2.99 -44.87 -35.27
CA ASP A 638 2.29 -44.26 -36.40
C ASP A 638 2.10 -42.73 -36.15
N PRO A 639 2.70 -41.84 -36.96
CA PRO A 639 2.50 -40.39 -36.87
C PRO A 639 1.05 -39.93 -37.07
N SER A 640 0.20 -40.75 -37.71
CA SER A 640 -1.19 -40.37 -38.03
C SER A 640 -2.18 -40.45 -36.87
N GLU A 641 -1.77 -41.04 -35.75
CA GLU A 641 -2.59 -41.18 -34.55
C GLU A 641 -2.34 -40.08 -33.49
N ASN A 642 -1.40 -39.15 -33.77
CA ASN A 642 -0.99 -38.08 -32.85
C ASN A 642 -1.11 -36.69 -33.47
N ALA A 643 -1.51 -35.71 -32.66
CA ALA A 643 -1.47 -34.30 -32.97
C ALA A 643 -0.68 -33.55 -31.88
N TYR A 644 0.30 -32.77 -32.32
CA TYR A 644 1.17 -31.97 -31.46
C TYR A 644 1.24 -30.56 -32.05
N GLY A 645 0.94 -29.53 -31.27
CA GLY A 645 0.77 -28.22 -31.85
C GLY A 645 0.31 -27.13 -30.91
N VAL A 646 -0.07 -26.01 -31.51
CA VAL A 646 -0.67 -24.84 -30.86
C VAL A 646 -2.11 -24.66 -31.38
N GLU A 647 -3.05 -24.47 -30.46
CA GLU A 647 -4.41 -23.99 -30.74
C GLU A 647 -4.48 -22.49 -30.52
N ILE A 648 -5.16 -21.77 -31.40
CA ILE A 648 -5.61 -20.40 -31.20
C ILE A 648 -7.13 -20.40 -31.27
N ASP A 649 -7.79 -20.08 -30.17
CA ASP A 649 -9.25 -19.89 -30.08
C ASP A 649 -9.54 -18.40 -29.85
N ASP A 650 -10.17 -17.75 -30.82
CA ASP A 650 -10.52 -16.31 -30.73
C ASP A 650 -11.94 -16.07 -30.17
N GLY A 651 -12.59 -17.12 -29.68
CA GLY A 651 -13.96 -17.09 -29.15
C GLY A 651 -15.04 -17.35 -30.21
N GLU A 652 -14.74 -17.19 -31.50
CA GLU A 652 -15.64 -17.57 -32.61
C GLU A 652 -15.06 -18.72 -33.47
N ARG A 653 -13.73 -18.84 -33.56
CA ARG A 653 -13.02 -19.72 -34.49
C ARG A 653 -11.79 -20.33 -33.83
N ARG A 654 -11.41 -21.51 -34.34
CA ARG A 654 -10.26 -22.28 -33.86
C ARG A 654 -9.27 -22.58 -34.97
N LEU A 655 -8.04 -22.10 -34.81
CA LEU A 655 -6.92 -22.39 -35.69
C LEU A 655 -5.94 -23.36 -35.01
N TRP A 656 -5.65 -24.46 -35.67
CA TRP A 656 -4.70 -25.48 -35.25
C TRP A 656 -3.41 -25.37 -36.06
N ILE A 657 -2.29 -25.23 -35.36
CA ILE A 657 -0.95 -25.21 -35.95
C ILE A 657 -0.20 -26.44 -35.46
N LEU A 658 -0.07 -27.45 -36.31
CA LEU A 658 0.50 -28.75 -35.97
C LEU A 658 1.96 -28.86 -36.47
N PHE A 659 2.83 -29.48 -35.66
CA PHE A 659 4.26 -29.63 -35.96
C PHE A 659 4.61 -31.10 -36.21
N GLY A 660 5.33 -31.39 -37.31
CA GLY A 660 5.81 -32.74 -37.61
C GLY A 660 6.47 -32.89 -38.98
N GLU A 661 6.99 -34.07 -39.32
CA GLU A 661 7.71 -34.32 -40.58
C GLU A 661 6.81 -34.57 -41.81
N SER A 662 5.50 -34.74 -41.62
CA SER A 662 4.54 -34.92 -42.72
C SER A 662 3.18 -34.32 -42.40
N ASP A 663 2.39 -34.02 -43.43
CA ASP A 663 0.99 -33.61 -43.34
C ASP A 663 0.04 -34.73 -42.85
N LYS A 664 0.59 -35.89 -42.52
CA LYS A 664 -0.16 -37.07 -42.04
C LYS A 664 -0.41 -37.08 -40.54
N TRP A 665 0.04 -36.08 -39.78
CA TRP A 665 -0.24 -35.98 -38.35
C TRP A 665 -1.74 -35.78 -38.10
N GLY A 666 -2.26 -36.41 -37.05
CA GLY A 666 -3.68 -36.60 -36.79
C GLY A 666 -4.50 -35.31 -36.84
N LYS A 667 -5.73 -35.39 -37.36
CA LYS A 667 -6.67 -34.27 -37.38
C LYS A 667 -7.52 -34.28 -36.10
N LEU A 668 -7.68 -33.12 -35.49
CA LEU A 668 -8.61 -32.91 -34.39
C LEU A 668 -9.96 -32.43 -34.95
N ASP A 669 -11.05 -32.60 -34.20
CA ASP A 669 -12.36 -32.13 -34.65
C ASP A 669 -12.50 -30.60 -34.47
N ASN A 670 -13.20 -29.95 -35.41
CA ASN A 670 -13.65 -28.56 -35.37
C ASN A 670 -12.55 -27.47 -35.32
N GLY A 671 -11.90 -27.20 -36.47
CA GLY A 671 -11.06 -26.01 -36.67
C GLY A 671 -10.39 -25.97 -38.05
N ALA A 672 -9.68 -24.88 -38.37
CA ALA A 672 -8.77 -24.82 -39.51
C ALA A 672 -7.39 -25.37 -39.14
N PHE A 673 -6.66 -25.97 -40.09
CA PHE A 673 -5.38 -26.62 -39.83
C PHE A 673 -4.26 -26.06 -40.69
N VAL A 674 -3.10 -25.84 -40.06
CA VAL A 674 -1.84 -25.46 -40.69
C VAL A 674 -0.77 -26.43 -40.20
N TYR A 675 -0.04 -27.05 -41.12
CA TYR A 675 1.04 -27.98 -40.79
C TYR A 675 2.39 -27.31 -41.05
N LEU A 676 3.26 -27.34 -40.05
CA LEU A 676 4.63 -26.82 -40.13
C LEU A 676 5.63 -27.96 -39.94
N ASN A 677 6.64 -27.98 -40.81
CA ASN A 677 7.65 -29.03 -40.79
C ASN A 677 8.55 -28.91 -39.56
N ALA A 678 8.61 -29.97 -38.74
CA ALA A 678 9.47 -30.05 -37.57
C ALA A 678 10.16 -31.43 -37.50
N PRO A 679 11.50 -31.51 -37.59
CA PRO A 679 12.24 -32.77 -37.55
C PRO A 679 12.09 -33.47 -36.19
N LEU A 680 11.94 -34.80 -36.23
CA LEU A 680 11.80 -35.63 -35.03
C LEU A 680 13.09 -35.66 -34.22
N ASN A 681 12.94 -35.68 -32.89
CA ASN A 681 14.02 -35.75 -31.92
C ASN A 681 15.09 -34.66 -32.10
N MET A 682 14.68 -33.48 -32.57
CA MET A 682 15.56 -32.34 -32.77
C MET A 682 14.80 -31.04 -32.46
N TRP A 683 15.47 -30.10 -31.79
CA TRP A 683 14.91 -28.77 -31.55
C TRP A 683 14.77 -28.01 -32.88
N SER A 684 13.56 -27.55 -33.17
CA SER A 684 13.29 -26.66 -34.30
C SER A 684 12.55 -25.41 -33.84
N LYS A 685 12.93 -24.24 -34.36
CA LYS A 685 12.25 -22.98 -34.09
C LYS A 685 11.22 -22.75 -35.19
N GLN A 686 9.97 -22.56 -34.79
CA GLN A 686 8.84 -22.34 -35.69
C GLN A 686 8.41 -20.89 -35.56
N ASN A 687 8.47 -20.14 -36.66
CA ASN A 687 8.01 -18.75 -36.70
C ASN A 687 6.63 -18.72 -37.33
N ILE A 688 5.64 -18.23 -36.60
CA ILE A 688 4.22 -18.28 -36.94
C ILE A 688 3.72 -16.85 -37.16
N ASP A 689 3.34 -16.53 -38.39
CA ASP A 689 2.65 -15.28 -38.76
C ASP A 689 1.13 -15.48 -38.68
N LEU A 690 0.55 -15.21 -37.51
CA LEU A 690 -0.87 -15.43 -37.27
C LEU A 690 -1.75 -14.53 -38.15
N ARG A 691 -1.35 -13.26 -38.31
CA ARG A 691 -2.08 -12.32 -39.17
C ARG A 691 -2.10 -12.81 -40.62
N GLY A 692 -0.96 -13.28 -41.13
CA GLY A 692 -0.86 -13.90 -42.45
C GLY A 692 -1.72 -15.15 -42.59
N LEU A 693 -1.74 -16.02 -41.58
CA LEU A 693 -2.58 -17.24 -41.58
C LEU A 693 -4.09 -16.92 -41.57
N TYR A 694 -4.53 -15.95 -40.76
CA TYR A 694 -5.92 -15.49 -40.75
C TYR A 694 -6.33 -14.92 -42.11
N ALA A 695 -5.46 -14.13 -42.74
CA ALA A 695 -5.69 -13.61 -44.09
C ALA A 695 -5.80 -14.72 -45.14
N GLN A 696 -4.95 -15.76 -45.07
CA GLN A 696 -5.01 -16.92 -45.97
C GLN A 696 -6.29 -17.74 -45.82
N LEU A 697 -6.80 -17.85 -44.59
CA LEU A 697 -8.06 -18.54 -44.29
C LEU A 697 -9.32 -17.70 -44.61
N GLY A 698 -9.16 -16.44 -45.03
CA GLY A 698 -10.25 -15.51 -45.26
C GLY A 698 -10.96 -15.08 -43.97
N TRP A 699 -10.29 -15.20 -42.82
CA TRP A 699 -10.84 -14.87 -41.51
C TRP A 699 -10.56 -13.41 -41.18
N PRO A 700 -11.58 -12.58 -40.82
CA PRO A 700 -11.32 -11.27 -40.26
C PRO A 700 -10.57 -11.39 -38.93
N LEU A 701 -9.65 -10.45 -38.67
CA LEU A 701 -8.95 -10.34 -37.39
C LEU A 701 -9.96 -10.05 -36.26
N PRO A 702 -9.70 -10.54 -35.04
CA PRO A 702 -10.55 -10.24 -33.88
C PRO A 702 -10.71 -8.73 -33.65
N VAL A 703 -11.91 -8.29 -33.28
CA VAL A 703 -12.25 -6.86 -33.16
C VAL A 703 -11.47 -6.22 -32.02
N SER A 704 -10.83 -5.08 -32.28
CA SER A 704 -9.93 -4.36 -31.35
C SER A 704 -10.62 -3.69 -30.15
N SER A 705 -11.95 -3.78 -30.04
CA SER A 705 -12.70 -3.14 -28.96
C SER A 705 -14.05 -3.82 -28.68
N LEU A 706 -14.36 -4.03 -27.40
CA LEU A 706 -15.68 -4.44 -26.93
C LEU A 706 -16.45 -3.21 -26.45
N ARG A 707 -17.73 -3.12 -26.83
CA ARG A 707 -18.65 -2.09 -26.37
C ARG A 707 -19.55 -2.66 -25.27
N GLY A 708 -19.30 -2.27 -24.03
CA GLY A 708 -20.10 -2.66 -22.87
C GLY A 708 -21.52 -2.08 -22.91
N ARG A 709 -22.45 -2.65 -22.14
CA ARG A 709 -23.87 -2.25 -22.10
C ARG A 709 -24.09 -0.78 -21.71
N ASN A 710 -23.11 -0.16 -21.07
CA ASN A 710 -23.15 1.23 -20.63
C ASN A 710 -22.49 2.22 -21.62
N GLY A 711 -22.13 1.77 -22.83
CA GLY A 711 -21.47 2.59 -23.85
C GLY A 711 -19.96 2.75 -23.67
N LEU A 712 -19.36 1.98 -22.77
CA LEU A 712 -17.91 1.88 -22.56
C LEU A 712 -17.27 1.09 -23.71
N GLU A 713 -16.41 1.71 -24.50
CA GLU A 713 -15.54 1.01 -25.48
C GLU A 713 -14.19 0.74 -24.83
N VAL A 714 -13.79 -0.52 -24.77
CA VAL A 714 -12.52 -0.97 -24.20
C VAL A 714 -11.78 -1.82 -25.21
N ALA A 715 -10.45 -1.71 -25.26
CA ALA A 715 -9.63 -2.53 -26.12
C ALA A 715 -9.82 -4.03 -25.78
N ALA A 716 -10.12 -4.84 -26.78
CA ALA A 716 -10.02 -6.30 -26.71
C ALA A 716 -9.29 -6.74 -27.97
N PRO A 717 -8.42 -7.76 -27.91
CA PRO A 717 -8.94 -9.12 -27.90
C PRO A 717 -8.17 -10.02 -26.92
N GLN A 718 -8.89 -10.83 -26.15
CA GLN A 718 -8.29 -12.04 -25.58
C GLN A 718 -8.55 -13.20 -26.53
N ALA A 719 -7.50 -13.81 -27.04
CA ALA A 719 -7.52 -15.11 -27.69
C ALA A 719 -6.95 -16.12 -26.70
N GLN A 720 -7.47 -17.34 -26.69
CA GLN A 720 -6.89 -18.41 -25.89
C GLN A 720 -5.83 -19.13 -26.74
N ILE A 721 -4.61 -19.26 -26.20
CA ILE A 721 -3.57 -20.10 -26.77
C ILE A 721 -3.48 -21.40 -25.97
N SER A 722 -3.52 -22.53 -26.66
CA SER A 722 -3.36 -23.84 -26.02
C SER A 722 -2.16 -24.56 -26.62
N LEU A 723 -1.22 -24.98 -25.77
CA LEU A 723 -0.24 -25.99 -26.12
C LEU A 723 -0.88 -27.37 -26.03
N LEU A 724 -0.82 -28.11 -27.12
CA LEU A 724 -1.58 -29.33 -27.30
C LEU A 724 -0.66 -30.54 -27.48
N VAL A 725 -0.98 -31.59 -26.72
CA VAL A 725 -0.55 -32.97 -26.99
C VAL A 725 -1.79 -33.85 -27.05
N ALA A 726 -2.08 -34.39 -28.22
CA ALA A 726 -3.17 -35.33 -28.44
C ALA A 726 -2.60 -36.60 -29.09
N GLY A 727 -3.01 -37.77 -28.63
CA GLY A 727 -2.51 -39.01 -29.18
C GLY A 727 -3.33 -40.22 -28.78
N ASN A 728 -3.74 -41.03 -29.75
CA ASN A 728 -4.39 -42.31 -29.50
C ASN A 728 -3.35 -43.41 -29.21
N THR A 729 -2.38 -43.11 -28.34
CA THR A 729 -1.28 -44.05 -28.07
C THR A 729 -1.61 -44.97 -26.91
N LYS A 730 -1.32 -46.26 -27.08
CA LYS A 730 -1.32 -47.26 -25.99
C LYS A 730 -0.20 -47.03 -24.97
N THR A 731 0.67 -46.06 -25.21
CA THR A 731 1.85 -45.70 -24.42
C THR A 731 1.78 -44.24 -23.99
N ASP A 732 2.46 -43.93 -22.90
CA ASP A 732 2.60 -42.57 -22.39
C ASP A 732 3.42 -41.72 -23.38
N THR A 733 2.93 -40.52 -23.70
CA THR A 733 3.55 -39.65 -24.69
C THR A 733 3.89 -38.31 -24.06
N VAL A 734 5.17 -37.92 -24.18
CA VAL A 734 5.67 -36.63 -23.69
C VAL A 734 6.16 -35.81 -24.87
N GLN A 735 5.64 -34.60 -25.01
CA GLN A 735 6.11 -33.66 -26.01
C GLN A 735 6.67 -32.39 -25.36
N TRP A 736 7.69 -31.83 -25.99
CA TRP A 736 8.52 -30.79 -25.40
C TRP A 736 8.41 -29.48 -26.17
N PHE A 737 7.99 -28.43 -25.47
CA PHE A 737 7.94 -27.06 -25.97
C PHE A 737 9.06 -26.26 -25.31
N GLY A 738 9.80 -25.49 -26.10
CA GLY A 738 10.66 -24.43 -25.59
C GLY A 738 9.88 -23.13 -25.43
N PRO A 739 10.56 -22.01 -25.11
CA PRO A 739 9.90 -20.75 -24.86
C PRO A 739 9.15 -20.25 -26.11
N ILE A 740 7.99 -19.64 -25.88
CA ILE A 740 7.30 -18.84 -26.89
C ILE A 740 7.98 -17.46 -26.89
N GLU A 741 8.53 -17.08 -28.03
CA GLU A 741 9.16 -15.79 -28.27
C GLU A 741 8.28 -15.02 -29.24
N GLN A 742 7.48 -14.06 -28.76
CA GLN A 742 6.79 -13.16 -29.69
C GLN A 742 7.81 -12.45 -30.58
N THR A 743 7.45 -12.19 -31.83
CA THR A 743 8.18 -11.21 -32.64
C THR A 743 7.75 -9.83 -32.13
N ILE A 744 8.25 -9.47 -30.95
CA ILE A 744 7.88 -8.22 -30.30
C ILE A 744 8.44 -7.12 -31.18
N ASN A 745 7.54 -6.38 -31.83
CA ASN A 745 7.90 -5.12 -32.44
C ASN A 745 8.43 -4.26 -31.28
N PRO A 746 9.69 -3.78 -31.30
CA PRO A 746 10.25 -3.02 -30.17
C PRO A 746 9.46 -1.75 -29.79
N GLY A 747 8.47 -1.38 -30.61
CA GLY A 747 7.49 -0.34 -30.35
C GLY A 747 6.16 -0.78 -29.71
N ASP A 748 5.97 -2.05 -29.33
CA ASP A 748 4.76 -2.53 -28.65
C ASP A 748 4.69 -1.97 -27.21
N PRO A 749 3.71 -1.10 -26.89
CA PRO A 749 3.60 -0.46 -25.59
C PRO A 749 3.42 -1.46 -24.44
N SER A 750 2.83 -2.63 -24.68
CA SER A 750 2.44 -3.59 -23.63
C SER A 750 3.64 -4.32 -22.99
N VAL A 751 4.69 -4.61 -23.77
CA VAL A 751 5.97 -5.16 -23.29
C VAL A 751 6.84 -4.06 -22.70
N LEU A 752 6.81 -2.88 -23.33
CA LEU A 752 7.46 -1.66 -22.84
C LEU A 752 7.00 -1.34 -21.42
N LEU A 753 5.69 -1.42 -21.19
CA LEU A 753 5.06 -1.14 -19.92
C LEU A 753 5.43 -2.20 -18.87
N ALA A 754 5.48 -3.49 -19.20
CA ALA A 754 5.77 -4.55 -18.22
C ALA A 754 7.19 -4.45 -17.65
N GLN A 755 8.17 -4.08 -18.49
CA GLN A 755 9.54 -3.80 -18.05
C GLN A 755 9.65 -2.46 -17.31
N VAL A 756 8.90 -1.44 -17.74
CA VAL A 756 8.79 -0.14 -17.04
C VAL A 756 8.15 -0.27 -15.66
N PHE A 757 7.20 -1.18 -15.46
CA PHE A 757 6.46 -1.30 -14.19
C PHE A 757 7.18 -2.11 -13.13
N ALA A 758 8.01 -3.08 -13.52
CA ALA A 758 8.82 -3.85 -12.57
C ALA A 758 10.09 -3.08 -12.14
N HIS A 759 10.77 -2.43 -13.09
CA HIS A 759 12.00 -1.68 -12.85
C HIS A 759 12.11 -0.48 -13.82
N PRO A 760 11.39 0.63 -13.58
CA PRO A 760 11.31 1.75 -14.52
C PRO A 760 12.67 2.37 -14.82
N ASP A 761 13.55 2.47 -13.82
CA ASP A 761 14.93 2.91 -13.98
C ASP A 761 15.74 1.95 -14.87
N SER A 762 15.65 0.64 -14.63
CA SER A 762 16.35 -0.39 -15.43
C SER A 762 15.88 -0.40 -16.89
N TYR A 763 14.59 -0.14 -17.16
CA TYR A 763 14.09 0.01 -18.53
C TYR A 763 14.75 1.19 -19.25
N TYR A 764 14.77 2.37 -18.62
CA TYR A 764 15.37 3.55 -19.23
C TYR A 764 16.89 3.46 -19.34
N VAL A 765 17.57 2.70 -18.46
CA VAL A 765 18.98 2.32 -18.61
C VAL A 765 19.17 1.43 -19.84
N THR A 766 18.35 0.38 -20.00
CA THR A 766 18.43 -0.56 -21.14
C THR A 766 18.19 0.17 -22.47
N ARG A 767 17.18 1.04 -22.52
CA ARG A 767 16.89 1.89 -23.69
C ARG A 767 18.02 2.88 -23.97
N GLY A 768 18.63 3.44 -22.93
CA GLY A 768 19.83 4.26 -23.05
C GLY A 768 20.98 3.48 -23.69
N ASP A 769 21.20 2.24 -23.26
CA ASP A 769 22.23 1.36 -23.82
C ASP A 769 21.99 1.01 -25.28
N GLU A 770 20.74 0.78 -25.68
CA GLU A 770 20.37 0.55 -27.07
C GLU A 770 20.67 1.76 -27.94
N TYR A 771 20.27 2.96 -27.52
CA TYR A 771 20.60 4.19 -28.26
C TYR A 771 22.11 4.44 -28.32
N ARG A 772 22.84 4.14 -27.24
CA ARG A 772 24.31 4.27 -27.21
C ARG A 772 24.98 3.28 -28.15
N ARG A 773 24.53 2.03 -28.22
CA ARG A 773 25.01 1.02 -29.20
C ARG A 773 24.69 1.44 -30.63
N ALA A 774 23.53 2.05 -30.86
CA ALA A 774 23.14 2.65 -32.13
C ALA A 774 23.86 3.99 -32.42
N ARG A 775 24.80 4.42 -31.56
CA ARG A 775 25.56 5.68 -31.65
C ARG A 775 24.70 6.95 -31.62
N ASN A 776 23.47 6.86 -31.13
CA ASN A 776 22.59 8.00 -30.90
C ASN A 776 22.76 8.51 -29.45
N TYR A 777 23.89 9.15 -29.19
CA TYR A 777 24.32 9.53 -27.84
C TYR A 777 23.42 10.57 -27.17
N GLN A 778 22.71 11.39 -27.95
CA GLN A 778 21.77 12.38 -27.40
C GLN A 778 20.51 11.70 -26.83
N LEU A 779 19.90 10.78 -27.59
CA LEU A 779 18.75 10.01 -27.09
C LEU A 779 19.14 9.02 -25.97
N ALA A 780 20.38 8.52 -26.01
CA ALA A 780 20.93 7.70 -24.93
C ALA A 780 20.97 8.48 -23.62
N GLU A 781 21.56 9.68 -23.63
CA GLU A 781 21.65 10.57 -22.46
C GLU A 781 20.25 10.94 -21.93
N GLU A 782 19.31 11.32 -22.80
CA GLU A 782 17.92 11.62 -22.40
C GLU A 782 17.23 10.42 -21.74
N SER A 783 17.52 9.21 -22.20
CA SER A 783 16.96 7.98 -21.64
C SER A 783 17.57 7.68 -20.27
N TYR A 784 18.89 7.78 -20.11
CA TYR A 784 19.52 7.63 -18.80
C TYR A 784 19.07 8.72 -17.81
N GLN A 785 18.87 9.97 -18.26
CA GLN A 785 18.28 11.03 -17.41
C GLN A 785 16.83 10.72 -17.00
N ARG A 786 16.07 10.02 -17.85
CA ARG A 786 14.76 9.49 -17.46
C ARG A 786 14.92 8.39 -16.41
N ALA A 787 15.88 7.49 -16.52
CA ALA A 787 16.16 6.49 -15.48
C ALA A 787 16.42 7.15 -14.11
N LEU A 788 17.21 8.23 -14.10
CA LEU A 788 17.53 9.00 -12.89
C LEU A 788 16.34 9.76 -12.29
N ARG A 789 15.27 10.00 -13.04
CA ARG A 789 14.01 10.55 -12.49
C ARG A 789 13.24 9.53 -11.67
N TYR A 790 13.46 8.23 -11.91
CA TYR A 790 12.84 7.14 -11.17
C TYR A 790 13.73 6.61 -10.04
N ASN A 791 15.05 6.56 -10.27
CA ASN A 791 16.05 6.19 -9.27
C ASN A 791 17.29 7.08 -9.43
N ASP A 792 17.36 8.13 -8.61
CA ASP A 792 18.42 9.14 -8.62
C ASP A 792 19.79 8.62 -8.13
N LEU A 793 19.82 7.40 -7.59
CA LEU A 793 21.03 6.69 -7.14
C LEU A 793 21.48 5.60 -8.12
N ASN A 794 20.88 5.50 -9.31
CA ASN A 794 21.21 4.45 -10.27
C ASN A 794 22.61 4.68 -10.90
N ALA A 795 23.61 3.99 -10.37
CA ALA A 795 25.01 4.10 -10.79
C ALA A 795 25.24 3.75 -12.28
N ALA A 796 24.43 2.86 -12.86
CA ALA A 796 24.52 2.47 -14.26
C ALA A 796 24.00 3.58 -15.20
N ALA A 797 22.96 4.31 -14.80
CA ALA A 797 22.46 5.45 -15.55
C ALA A 797 23.51 6.58 -15.60
N TYR A 798 24.17 6.90 -14.49
CA TYR A 798 25.28 7.87 -14.48
C TYR A 798 26.44 7.43 -15.37
N PHE A 799 26.81 6.14 -15.35
CA PHE A 799 27.82 5.59 -16.25
C PHE A 799 27.42 5.76 -17.73
N GLY A 800 26.16 5.47 -18.06
CA GLY A 800 25.61 5.63 -19.41
C GLY A 800 25.59 7.08 -19.90
N ILE A 801 25.28 8.04 -19.02
CA ILE A 801 25.39 9.48 -19.30
C ILE A 801 26.85 9.85 -19.59
N ALA A 802 27.77 9.37 -18.75
CA ALA A 802 29.19 9.66 -18.89
C ALA A 802 29.76 9.17 -20.23
N GLU A 803 29.45 7.94 -20.63
CA GLU A 803 29.80 7.39 -21.94
C GLU A 803 29.17 8.22 -23.08
N SER A 804 27.89 8.58 -22.95
CA SER A 804 27.18 9.35 -23.98
C SER A 804 27.80 10.74 -24.18
N ARG A 805 28.21 11.41 -23.09
CA ARG A 805 28.91 12.70 -23.14
C ARG A 805 30.32 12.58 -23.70
N PHE A 806 31.05 11.54 -23.32
CA PHE A 806 32.40 11.25 -23.84
C PHE A 806 32.39 11.13 -25.37
N TRP A 807 31.48 10.34 -25.93
CA TRP A 807 31.37 10.17 -27.39
C TRP A 807 30.84 11.40 -28.12
N ARG A 808 30.21 12.34 -27.41
CA ARG A 808 29.82 13.66 -27.93
C ARG A 808 30.91 14.73 -27.81
N GLY A 809 32.03 14.42 -27.18
CA GLY A 809 33.15 15.36 -26.95
C GLY A 809 33.01 16.26 -25.71
N ASP A 810 31.97 16.07 -24.89
CA ASP A 810 31.87 16.75 -23.58
C ASP A 810 32.64 15.95 -22.52
N TYR A 811 33.97 16.05 -22.59
CA TYR A 811 34.86 15.33 -21.69
C TYR A 811 34.75 15.80 -20.23
N SER A 812 34.46 17.08 -20.00
CA SER A 812 34.22 17.64 -18.66
C SER A 812 32.97 17.05 -18.00
N GLY A 813 31.84 17.05 -18.72
CA GLY A 813 30.58 16.50 -18.22
C GLY A 813 30.59 14.98 -18.14
N ALA A 814 31.44 14.30 -18.91
CA ALA A 814 31.69 12.87 -18.79
C ALA A 814 32.44 12.54 -17.48
N ILE A 815 33.49 13.29 -17.13
CA ILE A 815 34.24 13.10 -15.88
C ILE A 815 33.34 13.26 -14.65
N GLU A 816 32.47 14.28 -14.64
CA GLU A 816 31.50 14.49 -13.56
C GLU A 816 30.57 13.28 -13.40
N ALA A 817 29.96 12.82 -14.49
CA ALA A 817 29.04 11.69 -14.46
C ALA A 817 29.73 10.35 -14.10
N TYR A 818 30.98 10.11 -14.55
CA TYR A 818 31.75 8.95 -14.12
C TYR A 818 32.08 8.98 -12.62
N ASN A 819 32.43 10.14 -12.07
CA ASN A 819 32.69 10.30 -10.64
C ASN A 819 31.42 10.06 -9.82
N THR A 820 30.26 10.55 -10.26
CA THR A 820 28.97 10.27 -9.63
C THR A 820 28.61 8.77 -9.69
N SER A 821 28.86 8.12 -10.82
CA SER A 821 28.68 6.67 -10.98
C SER A 821 29.55 5.86 -10.01
N LEU A 822 30.81 6.27 -9.83
CA LEU A 822 31.73 5.66 -8.85
C LEU A 822 31.29 5.91 -7.41
N ALA A 823 30.80 7.11 -7.08
CA ALA A 823 30.29 7.46 -5.75
C ALA A 823 29.08 6.60 -5.36
N PHE A 824 28.24 6.20 -6.33
CA PHE A 824 27.12 5.29 -6.12
C PHE A 824 27.48 3.80 -6.32
N SER A 825 28.76 3.45 -6.24
CA SER A 825 29.25 2.06 -6.23
C SER A 825 28.90 1.26 -7.49
N TYR A 826 29.16 1.81 -8.67
CA TYR A 826 28.99 1.08 -9.93
C TYR A 826 29.81 -0.23 -9.95
N PRO A 827 29.21 -1.39 -10.30
CA PRO A 827 29.89 -2.70 -10.26
C PRO A 827 31.16 -2.82 -11.12
N SER A 828 31.40 -1.90 -12.07
CA SER A 828 32.60 -1.89 -12.92
C SER A 828 33.42 -0.60 -12.72
N ALA A 829 33.96 -0.41 -11.52
CA ALA A 829 34.79 0.75 -11.18
C ALA A 829 35.99 0.94 -12.14
N GLY A 830 36.60 -0.15 -12.63
CA GLY A 830 37.70 -0.09 -13.60
C GLY A 830 37.30 0.54 -14.94
N SER A 831 36.08 0.27 -15.44
CA SER A 831 35.57 0.84 -16.68
C SER A 831 35.28 2.34 -16.55
N ALA A 832 34.76 2.78 -15.40
CA ALA A 832 34.52 4.20 -15.12
C ALA A 832 35.82 4.98 -14.98
N GLN A 833 36.82 4.44 -14.26
CA GLN A 833 38.16 5.03 -14.13
C GLN A 833 38.86 5.17 -15.48
N LYS A 834 38.70 4.16 -16.35
CA LYS A 834 39.19 4.20 -17.73
C LYS A 834 38.50 5.31 -18.55
N GLY A 835 37.18 5.46 -18.40
CA GLY A 835 36.42 6.54 -19.04
C GLY A 835 36.87 7.94 -18.61
N ILE A 836 37.16 8.12 -17.32
CA ILE A 836 37.76 9.36 -16.77
C ILE A 836 39.14 9.58 -17.39
N ALA A 837 40.00 8.57 -17.40
CA ALA A 837 41.36 8.67 -17.93
C ALA A 837 41.39 9.09 -19.41
N TRP A 838 40.54 8.49 -20.25
CA TRP A 838 40.40 8.89 -21.65
C TRP A 838 39.82 10.30 -21.79
N SER A 839 38.91 10.71 -20.92
CA SER A 839 38.37 12.07 -20.93
C SER A 839 39.46 13.10 -20.60
N GLU A 840 40.30 12.83 -19.59
CA GLU A 840 41.44 13.70 -19.22
C GLU A 840 42.51 13.73 -20.32
N TYR A 841 42.79 12.60 -20.98
CA TYR A 841 43.70 12.53 -22.12
C TYR A 841 43.23 13.44 -23.28
N ASN A 842 41.94 13.40 -23.63
CA ASN A 842 41.38 14.26 -24.68
C ASN A 842 41.33 15.75 -24.30
N LEU A 843 41.35 16.05 -23.00
CA LEU A 843 41.51 17.41 -22.47
C LEU A 843 42.99 17.86 -22.38
N GLY A 844 43.95 17.02 -22.78
CA GLY A 844 45.39 17.31 -22.73
C GLY A 844 46.01 17.20 -21.33
N ARG A 845 45.28 16.63 -20.37
CA ARG A 845 45.68 16.52 -18.96
C ARG A 845 46.34 15.16 -18.70
N PHE A 846 47.51 14.97 -19.32
CA PHE A 846 48.17 13.67 -19.40
C PHE A 846 48.59 13.08 -18.04
N ALA A 847 48.98 13.92 -17.07
CA ALA A 847 49.33 13.44 -15.74
C ALA A 847 48.12 12.86 -14.98
N GLN A 848 46.95 13.49 -15.12
CA GLN A 848 45.69 13.01 -14.56
C GLN A 848 45.20 11.75 -15.29
N ALA A 849 45.31 11.74 -16.62
CA ALA A 849 45.01 10.56 -17.44
C ALA A 849 45.82 9.34 -17.00
N GLN A 850 47.14 9.50 -16.82
CA GLN A 850 48.02 8.45 -16.32
C GLN A 850 47.55 7.91 -14.96
N HIS A 851 47.26 8.79 -14.01
CA HIS A 851 46.78 8.41 -12.68
C HIS A 851 45.50 7.55 -12.73
N HIS A 852 44.52 7.96 -13.54
CA HIS A 852 43.25 7.25 -13.66
C HIS A 852 43.37 5.94 -14.46
N PHE A 853 44.25 5.84 -15.46
CA PHE A 853 44.54 4.56 -16.11
C PHE A 853 45.18 3.56 -15.16
N GLU A 854 46.11 4.00 -14.29
CA GLU A 854 46.67 3.15 -13.24
C GLU A 854 45.61 2.69 -12.23
N GLN A 855 44.65 3.56 -11.87
CA GLN A 855 43.50 3.17 -11.05
C GLN A 855 42.61 2.14 -11.76
N ALA A 856 42.36 2.31 -13.05
CA ALA A 856 41.60 1.36 -13.85
C ALA A 856 42.27 -0.03 -13.90
N ILE A 857 43.59 -0.07 -14.03
CA ILE A 857 44.39 -1.32 -14.00
C ILE A 857 44.38 -1.96 -12.62
N ARG A 858 44.47 -1.16 -11.54
CA ARG A 858 44.34 -1.68 -10.17
C ARG A 858 42.97 -2.32 -9.93
N ALA A 859 41.91 -1.78 -10.52
CA ALA A 859 40.55 -2.29 -10.41
C ALA A 859 40.28 -3.50 -11.34
N ASN A 860 40.89 -3.54 -12.52
CA ASN A 860 40.86 -4.66 -13.44
C ASN A 860 42.21 -4.83 -14.16
N PRO A 861 43.08 -5.76 -13.69
CA PRO A 861 44.41 -5.97 -14.25
C PRO A 861 44.44 -6.48 -15.71
N GLU A 862 43.32 -6.98 -16.24
CA GLU A 862 43.21 -7.51 -17.60
C GLU A 862 42.58 -6.51 -18.60
N LEU A 863 42.33 -5.28 -18.16
CA LEU A 863 41.69 -4.24 -18.98
C LEU A 863 42.67 -3.68 -20.03
N ALA A 864 42.78 -4.36 -21.17
CA ALA A 864 43.69 -4.05 -22.28
C ALA A 864 43.66 -2.57 -22.72
N ASP A 865 42.47 -1.96 -22.76
CA ASP A 865 42.27 -0.56 -23.16
C ASP A 865 42.91 0.44 -22.18
N ALA A 866 43.04 0.10 -20.90
CA ALA A 866 43.72 0.96 -19.92
C ALA A 866 45.25 0.96 -20.10
N TYR A 867 45.85 -0.18 -20.42
CA TYR A 867 47.27 -0.26 -20.77
C TYR A 867 47.57 0.44 -22.10
N ASN A 868 46.66 0.31 -23.08
CA ASN A 868 46.73 1.07 -24.33
C ASN A 868 46.69 2.58 -24.05
N GLY A 869 45.79 3.02 -23.16
CA GLY A 869 45.70 4.40 -22.69
C GLY A 869 46.99 4.93 -22.03
N LEU A 870 47.64 4.14 -21.17
CA LEU A 870 48.97 4.49 -20.61
C LEU A 870 50.02 4.63 -21.71
N GLY A 871 50.04 3.70 -22.66
CA GLY A 871 50.96 3.74 -23.80
C GLY A 871 50.81 5.00 -24.62
N TRP A 872 49.58 5.38 -24.97
CA TRP A 872 49.30 6.61 -25.71
C TRP A 872 49.58 7.87 -24.89
N THR A 873 49.29 7.85 -23.58
CA THR A 873 49.61 8.96 -22.68
C THR A 873 51.11 9.20 -22.62
N ALA A 874 51.92 8.14 -22.52
CA ALA A 874 53.38 8.23 -22.54
C ALA A 874 53.92 8.69 -23.90
N ILE A 875 53.32 8.26 -25.02
CA ILE A 875 53.64 8.76 -26.37
C ILE A 875 53.41 10.28 -26.47
N GLN A 876 52.29 10.80 -25.96
CA GLN A 876 52.01 12.24 -25.95
C GLN A 876 52.96 13.02 -25.04
N GLN A 877 53.51 12.37 -24.02
CA GLN A 877 54.57 12.91 -23.17
C GLN A 877 55.97 12.70 -23.76
N HIS A 878 56.08 12.16 -24.98
CA HIS A 878 57.33 11.83 -25.66
C HIS A 878 58.21 10.79 -24.96
N ASP A 879 57.63 9.92 -24.13
CA ASP A 879 58.32 8.83 -23.41
C ASP A 879 57.98 7.47 -24.01
N CYS A 880 58.59 7.17 -25.16
CA CYS A 880 58.44 5.86 -25.80
C CYS A 880 58.96 4.68 -24.96
N PRO A 881 60.07 4.80 -24.20
CA PRO A 881 60.49 3.75 -23.26
C PRO A 881 59.40 3.35 -22.25
N ALA A 882 58.64 4.31 -21.70
CA ALA A 882 57.53 4.01 -20.80
C ALA A 882 56.28 3.48 -21.54
N ALA A 883 56.08 3.86 -22.81
CA ALA A 883 54.93 3.45 -23.61
C ALA A 883 54.98 1.98 -24.06
N LEU A 884 56.16 1.51 -24.50
CA LEU A 884 56.38 0.18 -25.08
C LEU A 884 55.83 -0.98 -24.23
N PRO A 885 56.21 -1.15 -22.95
CA PRO A 885 55.75 -2.31 -22.16
C PRO A 885 54.23 -2.32 -21.95
N ASN A 886 53.61 -1.14 -21.81
CA ASN A 886 52.16 -1.03 -21.65
C ASN A 886 51.43 -1.39 -22.95
N LEU A 887 51.92 -0.95 -24.12
CA LEU A 887 51.34 -1.29 -25.41
C LEU A 887 51.51 -2.78 -25.77
N GLU A 888 52.62 -3.40 -25.37
CA GLU A 888 52.83 -4.86 -25.50
C GLU A 888 51.82 -5.64 -24.65
N ILE A 889 51.61 -5.23 -23.39
CA ILE A 889 50.60 -5.83 -22.51
C ILE A 889 49.19 -5.66 -23.09
N ALA A 890 48.86 -4.45 -23.58
CA ALA A 890 47.56 -4.19 -24.22
C ALA A 890 47.32 -5.10 -25.43
N SER A 891 48.32 -5.25 -26.31
CA SER A 891 48.22 -6.14 -27.47
C SER A 891 48.18 -7.63 -27.11
N ARG A 892 48.67 -8.01 -25.92
CA ARG A 892 48.59 -9.39 -25.42
C ARG A 892 47.20 -9.71 -24.88
N PHE A 893 46.61 -8.80 -24.12
CA PHE A 893 45.27 -8.99 -23.57
C PHE A 893 44.16 -8.84 -24.64
N ASP A 894 44.33 -7.96 -25.61
CA ASP A 894 43.45 -7.86 -26.77
C ASP A 894 44.27 -7.64 -28.06
N PRO A 895 44.55 -8.73 -28.82
CA PRO A 895 45.26 -8.66 -30.10
C PRO A 895 44.56 -7.86 -31.21
N THR A 896 43.29 -7.48 -31.01
CA THR A 896 42.46 -6.75 -31.99
C THR A 896 42.47 -5.23 -31.80
N LEU A 897 43.06 -4.72 -30.72
CA LEU A 897 43.29 -3.29 -30.50
C LEU A 897 44.28 -2.71 -31.53
N ALA A 898 43.76 -2.27 -32.68
CA ALA A 898 44.55 -1.69 -33.77
C ALA A 898 45.42 -0.49 -33.32
N ASN A 899 44.94 0.27 -32.34
CA ASN A 899 45.65 1.43 -31.79
C ASN A 899 46.90 1.05 -30.99
N ALA A 900 46.92 -0.12 -30.33
CA ALA A 900 48.09 -0.57 -29.56
C ALA A 900 49.25 -0.96 -30.49
N LYS A 901 48.96 -1.70 -31.57
CA LYS A 901 49.94 -2.06 -32.61
C LYS A 901 50.51 -0.83 -33.31
N THR A 902 49.67 0.17 -33.57
CA THR A 902 50.09 1.45 -34.17
C THR A 902 51.04 2.20 -33.23
N GLY A 903 50.72 2.27 -31.93
CA GLY A 903 51.60 2.87 -30.93
C GLY A 903 52.95 2.15 -30.81
N LEU A 904 52.97 0.81 -30.87
CA LEU A 904 54.20 0.02 -30.88
C LEU A 904 55.07 0.36 -32.08
N GLN A 905 54.50 0.40 -33.28
CA GLN A 905 55.22 0.77 -34.50
C GLN A 905 55.77 2.20 -34.44
N LEU A 906 54.98 3.13 -33.90
CA LEU A 906 55.39 4.52 -33.71
C LEU A 906 56.61 4.63 -32.78
N CYS A 907 56.59 3.94 -31.64
CA CYS A 907 57.71 3.98 -30.72
C CYS A 907 58.92 3.15 -31.17
N GLN A 908 58.72 2.01 -31.83
CA GLN A 908 59.80 1.17 -32.37
C GLN A 908 60.52 1.84 -33.55
N SER A 909 59.85 2.69 -34.32
CA SER A 909 60.49 3.50 -35.36
C SER A 909 61.21 4.74 -34.82
N ALA A 910 60.84 5.20 -33.62
CA ALA A 910 61.48 6.32 -32.93
C ALA A 910 62.73 5.90 -32.10
N VAL A 911 62.85 4.62 -31.73
CA VAL A 911 64.02 4.07 -31.02
C VAL A 911 64.98 3.46 -32.04
N PRO A 912 66.23 3.96 -32.20
CA PRO A 912 67.20 3.34 -33.10
C PRO A 912 67.54 1.91 -32.63
N PRO A 913 67.75 0.95 -33.55
CA PRO A 913 68.04 -0.43 -33.17
C PRO A 913 69.31 -0.48 -32.31
N VAL A 914 69.18 -1.05 -31.11
CA VAL A 914 70.33 -1.38 -30.28
C VAL A 914 71.16 -2.41 -31.05
N SER A 915 72.34 -2.01 -31.51
CA SER A 915 73.33 -2.91 -32.06
C SER A 915 73.71 -3.94 -31.00
N SER A 916 73.32 -5.20 -31.19
CA SER A 916 73.79 -6.31 -30.38
C SER A 916 75.28 -6.57 -30.68
N SER A 917 76.16 -6.01 -29.84
CA SER A 917 77.55 -6.44 -29.77
C SER A 917 77.72 -7.55 -28.73
N ARG A 918 77.89 -8.77 -29.26
CA ARG A 918 78.41 -10.00 -28.64
C ARG A 918 77.60 -10.69 -27.55
#